data_AF-T0Q4U5-F1
#
_entry.id   AF-T0Q4U5-F1
#
_cell.length_a   1.000
_cell.length_b   1.000
_cell.length_c   1.000
_cell.angle_alpha   90.00
_cell.angle_beta   90.00
_cell.angle_gamma   90.00
#
_symmetry.space_group_name_H-M   'P 1'
#
loop_
_entity.id
_entity.type
_entity.pdbx_description
1 polymer ?
#
loop_
_entity_poly.entity_id
_entity_poly.type
_entity_poly.pdbx_seq_one_letter_code
_entity_poly.pdbx_strand_id
1 'polypeptide(L)'
;MNSPTQAFVSSIRHERWRSKLRKWYQFVVTIAGLCVILLIAGDATANNWAISNFLGGGYFFLTPIASVQSLAQLSTKYSFAKNLGVDNLSNLGQWMSNFSVVNMVTKSNKIYVIQTGDIALTPNSVLCPIFKSTYAVDVAVSSKVKLALMSDAVTFFRGNAVTHFFSDDATANLGNANLTADELLARNYIPGRTTVDKRFTTEIALVNSSLPQTHRVNYYRIFSRSFCSGCDPVAELGYSVCNMTMVYNDTAKTLTVTDSRFLPGSMFKLGFVMPNSAFGQVALAAKITAIVFAVFGYLASRRTVQWHDVDPTKAESVVTRAMRSVLPKVFRHQSHALRFDMFCYNSDLFVFLYAASVLIDIPNCLLYMRNVNLYTMYAPQFLYSLQLFSLSTRLLWVNCAILKGCKILWNLLGVATFNGESAVMRFFNWSSVKTLYFSAILLFYVPPFIEYNNSVTIDVRNSAQRIDGICINVFDGFYMRVASSITTGLIANVLIMTALDHLIFFKFWRIMTRNSLARQAIFNSTSILCDYLDDVMPDEAATGAVIIVTARRLSTLHWFFTSHLVCFGLPEKGLRANKSKAITVKTPQTSPHKPLSSASAVVPEASAAASSDAGCLVVQDGDCNLYLLDHKYTAITSLAFNIKILKNTTITVQ
;
A
#
# COMPACT_ATOMS: atom_id res chain seq x y z
N MET A 1 2.45 -20.49 -55.97
CA MET A 1 3.47 -19.43 -56.03
C MET A 1 2.78 -18.09 -55.81
N ASN A 2 2.86 -17.52 -54.60
CA ASN A 2 2.30 -16.20 -54.32
C ASN A 2 3.30 -15.12 -54.79
N SER A 3 2.80 -14.07 -55.46
CA SER A 3 3.67 -13.03 -56.02
C SER A 3 4.40 -12.24 -54.91
N PRO A 4 5.66 -11.82 -55.13
CA PRO A 4 6.44 -11.06 -54.15
C PRO A 4 5.78 -9.73 -53.72
N THR A 5 4.88 -9.20 -54.54
CA THR A 5 4.09 -7.99 -54.26
C THR A 5 3.03 -8.17 -53.18
N GLN A 6 2.39 -9.35 -53.06
CA GLN A 6 1.39 -9.58 -52.00
C GLN A 6 2.04 -9.74 -50.62
N ALA A 7 3.21 -10.38 -50.54
CA ALA A 7 3.98 -10.51 -49.30
C ALA A 7 4.47 -9.15 -48.76
N PHE A 8 4.88 -8.25 -49.66
CA PHE A 8 5.34 -6.90 -49.31
C PHE A 8 4.19 -6.01 -48.79
N VAL A 9 3.00 -6.07 -49.42
CA VAL A 9 1.81 -5.32 -48.97
C VAL A 9 1.27 -5.85 -47.63
N SER A 10 1.30 -7.16 -47.39
CA SER A 10 0.96 -7.73 -46.07
C SER A 10 1.94 -7.32 -44.98
N SER A 11 3.24 -7.21 -45.30
CA SER A 11 4.29 -6.75 -44.39
C SER A 11 4.07 -5.30 -43.95
N ILE A 12 3.84 -4.39 -44.91
CA ILE A 12 3.59 -2.96 -44.63
C ILE A 12 2.30 -2.75 -43.85
N ARG A 13 1.24 -3.53 -44.14
CA ARG A 13 -0.02 -3.47 -43.39
C ARG A 13 0.17 -3.97 -41.95
N HIS A 14 0.93 -5.04 -41.75
CA HIS A 14 1.31 -5.53 -40.42
C HIS A 14 2.17 -4.53 -39.63
N GLU A 15 3.13 -3.85 -40.27
CA GLU A 15 3.95 -2.82 -39.62
C GLU A 15 3.14 -1.59 -39.23
N ARG A 16 2.23 -1.10 -40.08
CA ARG A 16 1.31 -0.01 -39.72
C ARG A 16 0.38 -0.39 -38.58
N TRP A 17 -0.13 -1.63 -38.57
CA TRP A 17 -0.97 -2.13 -37.48
C TRP A 17 -0.18 -2.26 -36.16
N ARG A 18 1.03 -2.81 -36.20
CA ARG A 18 1.95 -2.89 -35.04
C ARG A 18 2.34 -1.51 -34.52
N SER A 19 2.56 -0.54 -35.40
CA SER A 19 2.85 0.85 -35.03
C SER A 19 1.65 1.53 -34.35
N LYS A 20 0.44 1.36 -34.89
CA LYS A 20 -0.81 1.84 -34.26
C LYS A 20 -1.05 1.18 -32.91
N LEU A 21 -0.88 -0.15 -32.81
CA LEU A 21 -0.95 -0.91 -31.56
C LEU A 21 0.06 -0.40 -30.53
N ARG A 22 1.30 -0.12 -30.94
CA ARG A 22 2.34 0.40 -30.05
C ARG A 22 1.99 1.80 -29.52
N LYS A 23 1.48 2.68 -30.38
CA LYS A 23 1.00 4.02 -29.97
C LYS A 23 -0.19 3.92 -29.02
N TRP A 24 -1.17 3.07 -29.33
CA TRP A 24 -2.33 2.85 -28.48
C TRP A 24 -1.94 2.25 -27.13
N TYR A 25 -1.01 1.29 -27.14
CA TYR A 25 -0.42 0.70 -25.94
C TYR A 25 0.32 1.75 -25.09
N GLN A 26 1.15 2.61 -25.68
CA GLN A 26 1.83 3.70 -24.97
C GLN A 26 0.83 4.69 -24.36
N PHE A 27 -0.26 4.97 -25.07
CA PHE A 27 -1.35 5.80 -24.57
C PHE A 27 -2.03 5.17 -23.34
N VAL A 28 -2.39 3.88 -23.41
CA VAL A 28 -2.97 3.13 -22.28
C VAL A 28 -2.06 3.13 -21.05
N VAL A 29 -0.76 2.87 -21.24
CA VAL A 29 0.22 2.87 -20.15
C VAL A 29 0.36 4.26 -19.52
N THR A 30 0.29 5.32 -20.34
CA THR A 30 0.35 6.70 -19.85
C THR A 30 -0.89 7.06 -19.03
N ILE A 31 -2.08 6.65 -19.49
CA ILE A 31 -3.33 6.83 -18.74
C ILE A 31 -3.27 6.06 -17.42
N ALA A 32 -2.84 4.80 -17.44
CA ALA A 32 -2.71 4.00 -16.24
C ALA A 32 -1.78 4.67 -15.22
N GLY A 33 -0.63 5.18 -15.67
CA GLY A 33 0.28 5.96 -14.83
C GLY A 33 -0.36 7.22 -14.24
N LEU A 34 -1.16 7.97 -15.01
CA LEU A 34 -1.91 9.12 -14.51
C LEU A 34 -2.93 8.71 -13.45
N CYS A 35 -3.66 7.61 -13.67
CA CYS A 35 -4.60 7.07 -12.69
C CYS A 35 -3.91 6.71 -11.37
N VAL A 36 -2.72 6.10 -11.41
CA VAL A 36 -1.95 5.81 -10.18
C VAL A 36 -1.56 7.08 -9.45
N ILE A 37 -1.14 8.13 -10.16
CA ILE A 37 -0.84 9.43 -9.55
C ILE A 37 -2.08 10.00 -8.85
N LEU A 38 -3.24 9.95 -9.50
CA LEU A 38 -4.50 10.39 -8.90
C LEU A 38 -4.88 9.54 -7.68
N LEU A 39 -4.63 8.24 -7.69
CA LEU A 39 -4.88 7.37 -6.54
C LEU A 39 -3.96 7.70 -5.36
N ILE A 40 -2.68 7.99 -5.60
CA ILE A 40 -1.73 8.42 -4.55
C ILE A 40 -2.12 9.80 -4.00
N ALA A 41 -2.51 10.72 -4.87
CA ALA A 41 -2.97 12.05 -4.47
C ALA A 41 -4.27 11.95 -3.65
N GLY A 42 -5.24 11.14 -4.10
CA GLY A 42 -6.46 10.83 -3.36
C GLY A 42 -6.16 10.19 -2.01
N ASP A 43 -5.17 9.31 -1.94
CA ASP A 43 -4.73 8.72 -0.67
C ASP A 43 -4.15 9.75 0.31
N ALA A 44 -3.32 10.67 -0.19
CA ALA A 44 -2.68 11.69 0.64
C ALA A 44 -3.69 12.74 1.16
N THR A 45 -4.80 12.93 0.46
CA THR A 45 -5.79 13.99 0.72
C THR A 45 -7.08 13.46 1.34
N ALA A 46 -7.80 12.60 0.63
CA ALA A 46 -9.09 12.07 1.04
C ALA A 46 -8.96 10.99 2.14
N ASN A 47 -7.90 10.18 2.09
CA ASN A 47 -7.63 9.13 3.09
C ASN A 47 -6.70 9.60 4.21
N ASN A 48 -6.75 10.90 4.53
CA ASN A 48 -6.02 11.50 5.61
C ASN A 48 -6.96 11.76 6.80
N TRP A 49 -6.76 11.01 7.88
CA TRP A 49 -7.61 11.03 9.06
C TRP A 49 -7.62 12.40 9.75
N ALA A 50 -6.47 13.10 9.77
CA ALA A 50 -6.36 14.42 10.37
C ALA A 50 -7.13 15.47 9.56
N ILE A 51 -7.04 15.44 8.22
CA ILE A 51 -7.81 16.34 7.34
C ILE A 51 -9.31 16.06 7.50
N SER A 52 -9.71 14.79 7.49
CA SER A 52 -11.13 14.42 7.65
C SER A 52 -11.72 14.89 8.99
N ASN A 53 -10.96 14.74 10.08
CA ASN A 53 -11.35 15.24 11.39
C ASN A 53 -11.42 16.78 11.43
N PHE A 54 -10.49 17.47 10.77
CA PHE A 54 -10.47 18.93 10.68
C PHE A 54 -11.68 19.49 9.90
N LEU A 55 -12.10 18.83 8.81
CA LEU A 55 -13.30 19.22 8.05
C LEU A 55 -14.60 19.08 8.88
N GLY A 56 -14.58 18.29 9.96
CA GLY A 56 -15.59 18.34 11.00
C GLY A 56 -16.94 17.68 10.69
N GLY A 57 -17.11 17.07 9.51
CA GLY A 57 -18.35 16.36 9.15
C GLY A 57 -18.73 15.24 10.13
N GLY A 58 -17.72 14.59 10.73
CA GLY A 58 -17.92 13.55 11.75
C GLY A 58 -18.61 14.06 13.02
N TYR A 59 -18.55 15.36 13.31
CA TYR A 59 -19.15 15.89 14.54
C TYR A 59 -20.69 15.88 14.55
N PHE A 60 -21.32 15.64 13.40
CA PHE A 60 -22.75 15.38 13.32
C PHE A 60 -23.20 14.22 14.24
N PHE A 61 -22.37 13.20 14.43
CA PHE A 61 -22.71 12.05 15.28
C PHE A 61 -22.63 12.35 16.79
N LEU A 62 -22.19 13.55 17.21
CA LEU A 62 -22.20 13.95 18.61
C LEU A 62 -23.59 14.37 19.10
N THR A 63 -24.52 14.71 18.20
CA THR A 63 -25.86 15.22 18.55
C THR A 63 -26.57 14.48 19.70
N PRO A 64 -26.62 13.13 19.77
CA PRO A 64 -27.32 12.44 20.85
C PRO A 64 -26.68 12.61 22.23
N ILE A 65 -25.38 12.93 22.29
CA ILE A 65 -24.58 12.99 23.52
C ILE A 65 -24.04 14.40 23.80
N ALA A 66 -24.35 15.38 22.96
CA ALA A 66 -23.77 16.73 23.04
C ALA A 66 -24.12 17.49 24.32
N SER A 67 -25.23 17.11 24.98
CA SER A 67 -25.72 17.75 26.21
C SER A 67 -25.24 17.10 27.51
N VAL A 68 -24.41 16.06 27.43
CA VAL A 68 -23.88 15.35 28.60
C VAL A 68 -22.37 15.45 28.68
N GLN A 69 -21.82 15.43 29.89
CA GLN A 69 -20.37 15.42 30.14
C GLN A 69 -19.83 14.02 30.45
N SER A 70 -20.69 13.09 30.87
CA SER A 70 -20.33 11.72 31.24
C SER A 70 -21.42 10.72 30.87
N LEU A 71 -21.08 9.44 30.87
CA LEU A 71 -22.02 8.35 30.57
C LEU A 71 -23.24 8.35 31.51
N ALA A 72 -23.01 8.58 32.81
CA ALA A 72 -24.04 8.51 33.84
C ALA A 72 -25.18 9.53 33.62
N GLN A 73 -24.90 10.68 33.02
CA GLN A 73 -25.92 11.71 32.77
C GLN A 73 -26.93 11.30 31.68
N LEU A 74 -26.62 10.30 30.85
CA LEU A 74 -27.54 9.85 29.80
C LEU A 74 -28.82 9.24 30.35
N SER A 75 -28.80 8.60 31.52
CA SER A 75 -29.99 8.03 32.19
C SER A 75 -31.05 9.08 32.51
N THR A 76 -30.64 10.34 32.65
CA THR A 76 -31.56 11.48 32.88
C THR A 76 -32.14 12.07 31.60
N LYS A 77 -31.54 11.76 30.43
CA LYS A 77 -31.91 12.34 29.13
C LYS A 77 -32.68 11.39 28.22
N TYR A 78 -32.53 10.09 28.44
CA TYR A 78 -33.16 9.04 27.64
C TYR A 78 -33.84 8.01 28.54
N SER A 79 -34.99 7.52 28.08
CA SER A 79 -35.60 6.31 28.63
C SER A 79 -34.88 5.09 28.04
N PHE A 80 -34.24 4.30 28.90
CA PHE A 80 -33.54 3.09 28.48
C PHE A 80 -34.47 1.89 28.40
N ALA A 81 -34.21 1.03 27.42
CA ALA A 81 -34.86 -0.28 27.34
C ALA A 81 -34.59 -1.08 28.62
N LYS A 82 -35.60 -1.83 29.08
CA LYS A 82 -35.51 -2.68 30.27
C LYS A 82 -34.32 -3.64 30.14
N ASN A 83 -33.47 -3.70 31.17
CA ASN A 83 -32.23 -4.49 31.23
C ASN A 83 -31.16 -4.13 30.18
N LEU A 84 -31.30 -3.01 29.48
CA LEU A 84 -30.36 -2.51 28.45
C LEU A 84 -30.00 -1.04 28.70
N GLY A 85 -29.84 -0.69 29.97
CA GLY A 85 -29.41 0.63 30.44
C GLY A 85 -27.92 0.70 30.77
N VAL A 86 -27.46 1.87 31.20
CA VAL A 86 -26.06 2.13 31.60
C VAL A 86 -25.59 1.14 32.69
N ASP A 87 -26.44 0.89 33.68
CA ASP A 87 -26.10 0.04 34.85
C ASP A 87 -26.05 -1.47 34.51
N ASN A 88 -26.55 -1.88 33.34
CA ASN A 88 -26.55 -3.28 32.90
C ASN A 88 -25.33 -3.64 32.06
N LEU A 89 -24.46 -2.67 31.77
CA LEU A 89 -23.19 -2.91 31.08
C LEU A 89 -22.17 -3.53 32.04
N SER A 90 -21.32 -4.41 31.51
CA SER A 90 -20.11 -4.89 32.18
C SER A 90 -19.18 -3.73 32.54
N ASN A 91 -18.22 -3.96 33.44
CA ASN A 91 -17.26 -2.93 33.85
C ASN A 91 -16.48 -2.38 32.64
N LEU A 92 -16.06 -3.27 31.74
CA LEU A 92 -15.40 -2.88 30.49
C LEU A 92 -16.35 -2.15 29.54
N GLY A 93 -17.60 -2.59 29.44
CA GLY A 93 -18.64 -1.94 28.64
C GLY A 93 -18.94 -0.51 29.09
N GLN A 94 -18.99 -0.28 30.40
CA GLN A 94 -19.13 1.05 31.01
C GLN A 94 -17.92 1.92 30.71
N TRP A 95 -16.70 1.41 30.89
CA TRP A 95 -15.47 2.15 30.58
C TRP A 95 -15.39 2.54 29.10
N MET A 96 -15.62 1.59 28.18
CA MET A 96 -15.59 1.85 26.72
C MET A 96 -16.63 2.90 26.31
N SER A 97 -17.82 2.84 26.93
CA SER A 97 -18.90 3.79 26.70
C SER A 97 -18.55 5.17 27.20
N ASN A 98 -18.03 5.27 28.42
CA ASN A 98 -17.60 6.53 29.02
C ASN A 98 -16.44 7.15 28.24
N PHE A 99 -15.42 6.36 27.86
CA PHE A 99 -14.31 6.82 27.02
C PHE A 99 -14.81 7.44 25.72
N SER A 100 -15.74 6.77 25.03
CA SER A 100 -16.27 7.25 23.76
C SER A 100 -17.06 8.55 23.94
N VAL A 101 -17.95 8.62 24.94
CA VAL A 101 -18.78 9.81 25.19
C VAL A 101 -17.92 11.01 25.59
N VAL A 102 -17.03 10.85 26.57
CA VAL A 102 -16.19 11.94 27.09
C VAL A 102 -15.28 12.49 26.00
N ASN A 103 -14.54 11.62 25.27
CA ASN A 103 -13.60 12.09 24.26
C ASN A 103 -14.30 12.73 23.05
N MET A 104 -15.49 12.26 22.68
CA MET A 104 -16.29 12.89 21.63
C MET A 104 -16.79 14.27 22.06
N VAL A 105 -17.44 14.39 23.22
CA VAL A 105 -18.01 15.66 23.69
C VAL A 105 -16.93 16.72 23.93
N THR A 106 -15.80 16.33 24.52
CA THR A 106 -14.68 17.25 24.81
C THR A 106 -13.83 17.57 23.57
N LYS A 107 -14.11 16.96 22.42
CA LYS A 107 -13.29 17.05 21.20
C LYS A 107 -11.81 16.80 21.49
N SER A 108 -11.55 15.72 22.23
CA SER A 108 -10.22 15.34 22.69
C SER A 108 -9.27 15.08 21.52
N ASN A 109 -8.02 15.54 21.64
CA ASN A 109 -6.95 15.25 20.66
C ASN A 109 -6.57 13.76 20.61
N LYS A 110 -7.10 12.92 21.50
CA LYS A 110 -6.85 11.46 21.52
C LYS A 110 -7.62 10.70 20.45
N ILE A 111 -8.63 11.31 19.82
CA ILE A 111 -9.47 10.65 18.84
C ILE A 111 -9.61 11.48 17.56
N TYR A 112 -9.82 10.78 16.45
CA TYR A 112 -10.35 11.34 15.21
C TYR A 112 -11.82 10.97 15.09
N VAL A 113 -12.66 11.96 14.79
CA VAL A 113 -14.08 11.76 14.49
C VAL A 113 -14.30 12.07 13.01
N ILE A 114 -14.48 11.03 12.21
CA ILE A 114 -14.54 11.14 10.74
C ILE A 114 -15.91 10.73 10.21
N GLN A 115 -16.33 11.36 9.11
CA GLN A 115 -17.50 10.96 8.34
C GLN A 115 -17.03 10.31 7.03
N THR A 116 -17.70 9.23 6.64
CA THR A 116 -17.47 8.60 5.32
C THR A 116 -18.51 9.07 4.31
N GLY A 117 -19.78 8.99 4.69
CA GLY A 117 -20.89 9.52 3.93
C GLY A 117 -22.11 8.61 3.95
N ASP A 118 -22.93 8.68 2.91
CA ASP A 118 -24.33 8.26 2.96
C ASP A 118 -24.55 7.03 2.07
N ILE A 119 -24.85 5.89 2.69
CA ILE A 119 -25.00 4.59 2.03
C ILE A 119 -26.46 4.16 2.07
N ALA A 120 -27.00 3.64 0.97
CA ALA A 120 -28.38 3.14 0.95
C ALA A 120 -28.52 1.90 1.83
N LEU A 121 -29.52 1.87 2.71
CA LEU A 121 -29.84 0.66 3.47
C LEU A 121 -30.55 -0.36 2.57
N THR A 122 -30.21 -1.63 2.79
CA THR A 122 -30.78 -2.78 2.10
C THR A 122 -31.43 -3.71 3.11
N PRO A 123 -32.29 -4.65 2.68
CA PRO A 123 -32.83 -5.70 3.55
C PRO A 123 -31.75 -6.55 4.25
N ASN A 124 -30.51 -6.55 3.73
CA ASN A 124 -29.38 -7.30 4.28
C ASN A 124 -28.53 -6.47 5.27
N SER A 125 -28.81 -5.18 5.44
CA SER A 125 -28.10 -4.28 6.36
C SER A 125 -29.02 -3.68 7.45
N VAL A 126 -30.02 -4.45 7.88
CA VAL A 126 -31.06 -4.00 8.81
C VAL A 126 -30.54 -3.90 10.25
N LEU A 127 -30.69 -2.71 10.84
CA LEU A 127 -30.26 -2.44 12.21
C LEU A 127 -31.44 -2.23 13.18
N CYS A 128 -32.63 -1.86 12.72
CA CYS A 128 -33.76 -1.44 13.56
C CYS A 128 -34.32 -2.44 14.60
N PRO A 129 -34.30 -3.77 14.41
CA PRO A 129 -35.01 -4.71 15.29
C PRO A 129 -34.63 -4.66 16.78
N ILE A 130 -33.42 -4.21 17.11
CA ILE A 130 -32.96 -4.09 18.50
C ILE A 130 -33.80 -3.13 19.35
N PHE A 131 -34.54 -2.20 18.74
CA PHE A 131 -35.43 -1.28 19.45
C PHE A 131 -36.72 -1.94 19.94
N LYS A 132 -37.01 -3.19 19.52
CA LYS A 132 -38.15 -3.97 20.01
C LYS A 132 -37.92 -4.35 21.46
N SER A 133 -38.35 -3.48 22.37
CA SER A 133 -38.22 -3.66 23.82
C SER A 133 -39.27 -2.84 24.57
N THR A 134 -39.25 -2.95 25.90
CA THR A 134 -40.10 -2.19 26.82
C THR A 134 -39.27 -1.09 27.49
N TYR A 135 -39.84 0.09 27.57
CA TYR A 135 -39.21 1.32 28.07
C TYR A 135 -40.06 1.92 29.20
N ALA A 136 -39.42 2.44 30.24
CA ALA A 136 -40.09 3.15 31.33
C ALA A 136 -40.34 4.60 30.90
N VAL A 137 -41.61 4.95 30.66
CA VAL A 137 -42.00 6.24 30.08
C VAL A 137 -43.25 6.74 30.79
N ASP A 138 -43.21 7.99 31.23
CA ASP A 138 -44.36 8.66 31.83
C ASP A 138 -44.78 9.84 30.94
N VAL A 139 -45.86 9.66 30.18
CA VAL A 139 -46.38 10.68 29.24
C VAL A 139 -46.93 11.90 29.98
N ALA A 140 -47.31 11.77 31.26
CA ALA A 140 -47.75 12.89 32.07
C ALA A 140 -46.60 13.84 32.43
N VAL A 141 -45.36 13.33 32.49
CA VAL A 141 -44.15 14.14 32.69
C VAL A 141 -43.71 14.80 31.39
N SER A 142 -43.71 14.06 30.29
CA SER A 142 -43.40 14.59 28.95
C SER A 142 -44.02 13.74 27.85
N SER A 143 -44.79 14.37 26.96
CA SER A 143 -45.32 13.73 25.75
C SER A 143 -44.26 13.52 24.67
N LYS A 144 -43.11 14.18 24.78
CA LYS A 144 -41.94 13.99 23.90
C LYS A 144 -40.92 13.12 24.61
N VAL A 145 -40.61 11.97 24.02
CA VAL A 145 -39.72 10.98 24.63
C VAL A 145 -38.53 10.69 23.74
N LYS A 146 -37.40 10.37 24.36
CA LYS A 146 -36.20 9.87 23.69
C LYS A 146 -35.89 8.49 24.24
N LEU A 147 -35.73 7.52 23.36
CA LEU A 147 -35.45 6.13 23.72
C LEU A 147 -33.97 5.83 23.49
N ALA A 148 -33.40 5.01 24.36
CA ALA A 148 -32.04 4.54 24.20
C ALA A 148 -31.88 3.08 24.63
N LEU A 149 -30.82 2.46 24.16
CA LEU A 149 -30.39 1.14 24.61
C LEU A 149 -28.88 1.03 24.55
N MET A 150 -28.34 0.21 25.45
CA MET A 150 -26.94 -0.14 25.49
C MET A 150 -26.82 -1.64 25.72
N SER A 151 -26.03 -2.31 24.88
CA SER A 151 -25.77 -3.74 24.99
C SER A 151 -24.31 -4.01 24.68
N ASP A 152 -23.65 -4.74 25.56
CA ASP A 152 -22.27 -5.18 25.38
C ASP A 152 -22.16 -6.69 25.23
N ALA A 153 -21.14 -7.09 24.48
CA ALA A 153 -20.86 -8.48 24.15
C ALA A 153 -19.37 -8.71 23.90
N VAL A 154 -18.93 -9.93 24.16
CA VAL A 154 -17.62 -10.44 23.71
C VAL A 154 -17.85 -11.35 22.51
N THR A 155 -17.21 -11.02 21.39
CA THR A 155 -17.17 -11.86 20.19
C THR A 155 -16.05 -12.88 20.33
N PHE A 156 -16.43 -14.14 20.18
CA PHE A 156 -15.55 -15.29 20.10
C PHE A 156 -15.35 -15.72 18.64
N PHE A 157 -14.15 -16.14 18.29
CA PHE A 157 -13.74 -16.56 16.94
C PHE A 157 -13.18 -17.97 16.98
N ARG A 158 -13.51 -18.80 15.98
CA ARG A 158 -12.92 -20.14 15.83
C ARG A 158 -12.16 -20.21 14.51
N GLY A 159 -10.95 -20.78 14.56
CA GLY A 159 -10.14 -20.96 13.35
C GLY A 159 -9.54 -19.68 12.78
N ASN A 160 -8.93 -19.83 11.61
CA ASN A 160 -8.39 -18.78 10.75
C ASN A 160 -8.52 -19.20 9.28
N ALA A 161 -8.13 -18.34 8.34
CA ALA A 161 -8.28 -18.59 6.91
C ALA A 161 -7.61 -19.90 6.44
N VAL A 162 -6.48 -20.27 7.06
CA VAL A 162 -5.75 -21.51 6.74
C VAL A 162 -6.52 -22.72 7.27
N THR A 163 -6.97 -22.70 8.53
CA THR A 163 -7.73 -23.82 9.10
C THR A 163 -9.10 -23.98 8.44
N HIS A 164 -9.76 -22.89 8.03
CA HIS A 164 -10.99 -22.95 7.24
C HIS A 164 -10.81 -23.68 5.90
N PHE A 165 -9.61 -23.61 5.32
CA PHE A 165 -9.32 -24.29 4.06
C PHE A 165 -8.92 -25.75 4.24
N PHE A 166 -8.20 -26.09 5.31
CA PHE A 166 -7.62 -27.42 5.53
C PHE A 166 -8.37 -28.29 6.55
N SER A 167 -9.34 -27.74 7.28
CA SER A 167 -10.08 -28.42 8.35
C SER A 167 -11.58 -28.15 8.28
N ASP A 168 -12.34 -28.75 9.19
CA ASP A 168 -13.79 -28.67 9.29
C ASP A 168 -14.28 -27.64 10.33
N ASP A 169 -13.40 -26.75 10.81
CA ASP A 169 -13.71 -25.77 11.85
C ASP A 169 -14.88 -24.83 11.52
N ALA A 170 -15.15 -24.60 10.24
CA ALA A 170 -16.26 -23.80 9.73
C ALA A 170 -17.57 -24.58 9.54
N THR A 171 -17.57 -25.90 9.69
CA THR A 171 -18.74 -26.75 9.39
C THR A 171 -19.14 -27.68 10.53
N ALA A 172 -18.19 -28.21 11.29
CA ALA A 172 -18.43 -29.18 12.35
C ALA A 172 -18.47 -28.54 13.75
N ASN A 173 -19.41 -28.98 14.60
CA ASN A 173 -19.54 -28.59 16.01
C ASN A 173 -19.60 -27.07 16.27
N LEU A 174 -20.31 -26.34 15.40
CA LEU A 174 -20.44 -24.89 15.51
C LEU A 174 -21.09 -24.45 16.83
N GLY A 175 -20.61 -23.33 17.36
CA GLY A 175 -21.23 -22.66 18.49
C GLY A 175 -22.59 -22.07 18.13
N ASN A 176 -23.42 -21.82 19.13
CA ASN A 176 -24.69 -21.11 18.98
C ASN A 176 -24.82 -20.04 20.08
N ALA A 177 -25.80 -19.15 19.93
CA ALA A 177 -25.98 -18.01 20.84
C ALA A 177 -26.41 -18.37 22.27
N ASN A 178 -26.73 -19.64 22.55
CA ASN A 178 -27.13 -20.11 23.87
C ASN A 178 -25.96 -20.70 24.67
N LEU A 179 -24.80 -20.90 24.05
CA LEU A 179 -23.63 -21.45 24.72
C LEU A 179 -22.96 -20.42 25.62
N THR A 180 -22.46 -20.89 26.74
CA THR A 180 -21.65 -20.12 27.68
C THR A 180 -20.24 -19.92 27.16
N ALA A 181 -19.52 -18.96 27.74
CA ALA A 181 -18.12 -18.70 27.39
C ALA A 181 -17.23 -19.94 27.54
N ASP A 182 -17.41 -20.73 28.61
CA ASP A 182 -16.60 -21.92 28.88
C ASP A 182 -16.87 -23.05 27.88
N GLU A 183 -18.12 -23.23 27.45
CA GLU A 183 -18.49 -24.18 26.41
C GLU A 183 -17.94 -23.78 25.04
N LEU A 184 -17.85 -22.48 24.75
CA LEU A 184 -17.22 -21.96 23.54
C LEU A 184 -15.71 -22.23 23.57
N LEU A 185 -15.03 -21.95 24.69
CA LEU A 185 -13.61 -22.28 24.86
C LEU A 185 -13.34 -23.78 24.66
N ALA A 186 -14.19 -24.65 25.21
CA ALA A 186 -14.10 -26.09 25.02
C ALA A 186 -14.27 -26.53 23.54
N ARG A 187 -14.86 -25.70 22.69
CA ARG A 187 -15.02 -25.92 21.24
C ARG A 187 -13.98 -25.18 20.40
N ASN A 188 -12.88 -24.73 21.00
CA ASN A 188 -11.79 -23.98 20.35
C ASN A 188 -12.20 -22.60 19.82
N TYR A 189 -13.22 -21.98 20.41
CA TYR A 189 -13.48 -20.56 20.19
C TYR A 189 -12.59 -19.73 21.12
N ILE A 190 -12.07 -18.62 20.62
CA ILE A 190 -11.16 -17.73 21.35
C ILE A 190 -11.78 -16.32 21.39
N PRO A 191 -11.84 -15.65 22.55
CA PRO A 191 -12.35 -14.30 22.66
C PRO A 191 -11.42 -13.32 21.93
N GLY A 192 -11.95 -12.49 21.03
CA GLY A 192 -11.13 -11.61 20.17
C GLY A 192 -11.62 -10.18 20.03
N ARG A 193 -12.76 -9.82 20.63
CA ARG A 193 -13.30 -8.45 20.56
C ARG A 193 -14.38 -8.21 21.61
N THR A 194 -14.31 -7.10 22.33
CA THR A 194 -15.45 -6.57 23.10
C THR A 194 -16.17 -5.51 22.28
N THR A 195 -17.49 -5.51 22.33
CA THR A 195 -18.33 -4.53 21.63
C THR A 195 -19.35 -3.94 22.57
N VAL A 196 -19.73 -2.69 22.30
CA VAL A 196 -20.83 -2.00 23.00
C VAL A 196 -21.67 -1.25 21.97
N ASP A 197 -22.91 -1.69 21.77
CA ASP A 197 -23.90 -1.05 20.89
C ASP A 197 -24.75 -0.08 21.68
N LYS A 198 -24.51 1.22 21.45
CA LYS A 198 -25.28 2.31 22.02
C LYS A 198 -26.14 2.92 20.94
N ARG A 199 -27.45 3.00 21.18
CA ARG A 199 -28.39 3.62 20.24
C ARG A 199 -29.29 4.60 20.93
N PHE A 200 -29.54 5.72 20.24
CA PHE A 200 -30.27 6.85 20.76
C PHE A 200 -31.26 7.32 19.70
N THR A 201 -32.54 7.42 20.04
CA THR A 201 -33.54 7.96 19.12
C THR A 201 -33.61 9.48 19.23
N THR A 202 -34.12 10.14 18.19
CA THR A 202 -34.61 11.51 18.31
C THR A 202 -35.92 11.54 19.12
N GLU A 203 -36.42 12.75 19.38
CA GLU A 203 -37.70 12.95 20.05
C GLU A 203 -38.84 12.30 19.27
N ILE A 204 -39.69 11.59 20.00
CA ILE A 204 -40.92 10.95 19.52
C ILE A 204 -42.07 11.56 20.30
N ALA A 205 -43.07 12.07 19.59
CA ALA A 205 -44.29 12.57 20.22
C ALA A 205 -45.26 11.39 20.42
N LEU A 206 -45.50 11.01 21.67
CA LEU A 206 -46.43 9.94 22.02
C LEU A 206 -47.81 10.51 22.33
N VAL A 207 -48.83 9.81 21.83
CA VAL A 207 -50.21 10.01 22.26
C VAL A 207 -50.49 9.06 23.42
N ASN A 208 -51.19 9.55 24.45
CA ASN A 208 -51.69 8.72 25.55
C ASN A 208 -52.83 7.81 25.04
N SER A 209 -52.45 6.69 24.43
CA SER A 209 -53.38 5.69 23.91
C SER A 209 -52.76 4.30 23.98
N SER A 210 -53.58 3.32 24.34
CA SER A 210 -53.25 1.89 24.30
C SER A 210 -53.34 1.29 22.90
N LEU A 211 -53.74 2.07 21.89
CA LEU A 211 -53.74 1.64 20.50
C LEU A 211 -52.31 1.69 19.91
N PRO A 212 -51.95 0.75 19.02
CA PRO A 212 -50.68 0.80 18.32
C PRO A 212 -50.53 2.08 17.51
N GLN A 213 -49.45 2.81 17.75
CA GLN A 213 -49.05 4.01 17.00
C GLN A 213 -47.75 3.74 16.25
N THR A 214 -47.70 4.12 14.97
CA THR A 214 -46.53 3.90 14.12
C THR A 214 -45.85 5.22 13.82
N HIS A 215 -44.56 5.29 14.11
CA HIS A 215 -43.75 6.51 13.99
C HIS A 215 -42.50 6.26 13.15
N ARG A 216 -42.15 7.26 12.34
CA ARG A 216 -40.86 7.33 11.67
C ARG A 216 -39.84 7.94 12.63
N VAL A 217 -38.94 7.11 13.14
CA VAL A 217 -38.01 7.48 14.23
C VAL A 217 -36.58 7.51 13.70
N ASN A 218 -35.95 8.68 13.78
CA ASN A 218 -34.53 8.80 13.49
C ASN A 218 -33.72 8.28 14.68
N TYR A 219 -32.58 7.66 14.43
CA TYR A 219 -31.69 7.17 15.47
C TYR A 219 -30.22 7.40 15.13
N TYR A 220 -29.43 7.55 16.19
CA TYR A 220 -27.98 7.54 16.17
C TYR A 220 -27.48 6.24 16.77
N ARG A 221 -26.35 5.76 16.26
CA ARG A 221 -25.64 4.58 16.76
C ARG A 221 -24.20 4.96 17.04
N ILE A 222 -23.70 4.58 18.21
CA ILE A 222 -22.29 4.61 18.57
C ILE A 222 -21.91 3.19 18.95
N PHE A 223 -21.33 2.45 18.01
CA PHE A 223 -20.94 1.06 18.20
C PHE A 223 -19.45 0.96 18.51
N SER A 224 -19.12 0.98 19.80
CA SER A 224 -17.73 0.92 20.28
C SER A 224 -17.21 -0.51 20.24
N ARG A 225 -15.93 -0.68 19.89
CA ARG A 225 -15.23 -1.95 19.80
C ARG A 225 -13.85 -1.80 20.41
N SER A 226 -13.42 -2.82 21.14
CA SER A 226 -12.03 -2.94 21.61
C SER A 226 -11.50 -4.32 21.24
N PHE A 227 -10.24 -4.38 20.84
CA PHE A 227 -9.58 -5.60 20.36
C PHE A 227 -8.61 -6.19 21.39
N CYS A 228 -8.56 -5.60 22.59
CA CYS A 228 -7.91 -6.16 23.75
C CYS A 228 -8.59 -5.65 25.03
N SER A 229 -8.43 -6.37 26.14
CA SER A 229 -8.94 -5.89 27.43
C SER A 229 -8.22 -4.61 27.85
N GLY A 230 -8.95 -3.49 27.92
CA GLY A 230 -8.42 -2.18 28.33
C GLY A 230 -7.77 -1.35 27.22
N CYS A 231 -7.73 -1.82 25.97
CA CYS A 231 -7.31 -1.01 24.83
C CYS A 231 -8.29 0.14 24.56
N ASP A 232 -7.78 1.28 24.10
CA ASP A 232 -8.58 2.41 23.63
C ASP A 232 -9.62 1.93 22.60
N PRO A 233 -10.93 2.18 22.84
CA PRO A 233 -11.96 1.70 21.95
C PRO A 233 -12.03 2.55 20.69
N VAL A 234 -12.35 1.88 19.59
CA VAL A 234 -12.75 2.51 18.32
C VAL A 234 -14.27 2.46 18.21
N ALA A 235 -14.89 3.35 17.44
CA ALA A 235 -16.34 3.29 17.28
C ALA A 235 -16.77 3.42 15.82
N GLU A 236 -17.77 2.64 15.43
CA GLU A 236 -18.58 2.89 14.24
C GLU A 236 -19.72 3.83 14.63
N LEU A 237 -19.87 4.91 13.88
CA LEU A 237 -20.90 5.92 14.08
C LEU A 237 -21.94 5.78 12.97
N GLY A 238 -23.21 5.81 13.36
CA GLY A 238 -24.33 5.60 12.46
C GLY A 238 -25.44 6.61 12.70
N TYR A 239 -26.13 6.99 11.63
CA TYR A 239 -27.40 7.70 11.71
C TYR A 239 -28.34 7.20 10.62
N SER A 240 -29.56 6.82 11.00
CA SER A 240 -30.58 6.39 10.05
C SER A 240 -31.97 6.46 10.66
N VAL A 241 -32.94 5.82 10.02
CA VAL A 241 -34.36 5.92 10.32
C VAL A 241 -34.99 4.53 10.39
N CYS A 242 -35.81 4.33 11.41
CA CYS A 242 -36.61 3.13 11.58
C CYS A 242 -38.10 3.48 11.53
N ASN A 243 -38.90 2.52 11.08
CA ASN A 243 -40.35 2.53 11.23
C ASN A 243 -40.71 1.71 12.47
N MET A 244 -41.15 2.36 13.54
CA MET A 244 -41.41 1.73 14.83
C MET A 244 -42.90 1.76 15.14
N THR A 245 -43.46 0.60 15.52
CA THR A 245 -44.82 0.49 16.05
C THR A 245 -44.74 0.33 17.56
N MET A 246 -45.46 1.17 18.28
CA MET A 246 -45.36 1.32 19.73
C MET A 246 -46.74 1.29 20.36
N VAL A 247 -46.84 0.77 21.57
CA VAL A 247 -48.05 0.76 22.40
C VAL A 247 -47.71 1.35 23.75
N TYR A 248 -48.43 2.38 24.17
CA TYR A 248 -48.24 3.02 25.48
C TYR A 248 -49.29 2.50 26.47
N ASN A 249 -48.84 2.10 27.65
CA ASN A 249 -49.71 1.74 28.77
C ASN A 249 -49.53 2.75 29.90
N ASP A 250 -50.55 3.57 30.11
CA ASP A 250 -50.54 4.65 31.10
C ASP A 250 -50.53 4.13 32.54
N THR A 251 -51.25 3.03 32.81
CA THR A 251 -51.30 2.44 34.16
C THR A 251 -49.95 1.89 34.61
N ALA A 252 -49.20 1.28 33.69
CA ALA A 252 -47.87 0.74 33.97
C ALA A 252 -46.75 1.75 33.76
N LYS A 253 -47.05 2.93 33.18
CA LYS A 253 -46.05 3.93 32.74
C LYS A 253 -44.96 3.29 31.88
N THR A 254 -45.39 2.48 30.92
CA THR A 254 -44.50 1.73 30.03
C THR A 254 -44.87 1.93 28.58
N LEU A 255 -43.84 2.13 27.75
CA LEU A 255 -43.93 2.09 26.30
C LEU A 255 -43.35 0.77 25.81
N THR A 256 -44.12 0.01 25.04
CA THR A 256 -43.64 -1.22 24.39
C THR A 256 -43.53 -1.01 22.89
N VAL A 257 -42.33 -1.17 22.35
CA VAL A 257 -42.09 -1.19 20.91
C VAL A 257 -42.34 -2.60 20.42
N THR A 258 -43.45 -2.82 19.71
CA THR A 258 -43.91 -4.15 19.29
C THR A 258 -43.24 -4.60 17.99
N ASP A 259 -42.99 -3.65 17.08
CA ASP A 259 -42.30 -3.89 15.81
C ASP A 259 -41.36 -2.72 15.50
N SER A 260 -40.22 -3.03 14.88
CA SER A 260 -39.24 -2.03 14.47
C SER A 260 -38.51 -2.52 13.22
N ARG A 261 -38.81 -1.88 12.09
CA ARG A 261 -38.30 -2.26 10.77
C ARG A 261 -37.51 -1.12 10.16
N PHE A 262 -36.58 -1.46 9.26
CA PHE A 262 -35.94 -0.45 8.44
C PHE A 262 -36.94 0.15 7.45
N LEU A 263 -36.72 1.39 7.04
CA LEU A 263 -37.53 2.06 6.03
C LEU A 263 -36.87 1.85 4.64
N PRO A 264 -37.52 1.20 3.66
CA PRO A 264 -36.97 1.06 2.32
C PRO A 264 -36.65 2.41 1.68
N GLY A 265 -35.51 2.51 0.99
CA GLY A 265 -35.02 3.76 0.40
C GLY A 265 -34.40 4.75 1.40
N SER A 266 -34.27 4.39 2.68
CA SER A 266 -33.54 5.21 3.64
C SER A 266 -32.02 5.11 3.47
N MET A 267 -31.33 6.17 3.87
CA MET A 267 -29.85 6.24 3.89
C MET A 267 -29.33 6.00 5.31
N PHE A 268 -28.18 5.36 5.39
CA PHE A 268 -27.36 5.21 6.59
C PHE A 268 -26.13 6.08 6.45
N LYS A 269 -26.02 7.10 7.31
CA LYS A 269 -24.82 7.93 7.40
C LYS A 269 -23.80 7.20 8.25
N LEU A 270 -22.62 6.96 7.69
CA LEU A 270 -21.53 6.23 8.33
C LEU A 270 -20.39 7.17 8.73
N GLY A 271 -19.92 7.01 9.96
CA GLY A 271 -18.73 7.68 10.48
C GLY A 271 -17.94 6.77 11.40
N PHE A 272 -16.80 7.27 11.90
CA PHE A 272 -15.91 6.51 12.77
C PHE A 272 -15.28 7.37 13.86
N VAL A 273 -14.99 6.74 14.99
CA VAL A 273 -14.02 7.20 15.98
C VAL A 273 -12.80 6.31 15.89
N MET A 274 -11.64 6.92 15.63
CA MET A 274 -10.34 6.25 15.53
C MET A 274 -9.35 6.87 16.52
N PRO A 275 -8.37 6.11 17.03
CA PRO A 275 -7.37 6.65 17.93
C PRO A 275 -6.41 7.58 17.17
N ASN A 276 -6.09 8.73 17.76
CA ASN A 276 -5.00 9.58 17.33
C ASN A 276 -3.76 9.23 18.16
N SER A 277 -2.88 8.42 17.58
CA SER A 277 -1.63 8.02 18.22
C SER A 277 -0.44 8.83 17.69
N ALA A 278 0.61 8.94 18.50
CA ALA A 278 1.89 9.51 18.06
C ALA A 278 2.46 8.76 16.83
N PHE A 279 2.26 7.44 16.79
CA PHE A 279 2.61 6.61 15.63
C PHE A 279 1.89 7.04 14.36
N GLY A 280 0.60 7.40 14.43
CA GLY A 280 -0.14 7.96 13.30
C GLY A 280 0.45 9.26 12.78
N GLN A 281 0.94 10.14 13.68
CA GLN A 281 1.62 11.38 13.27
C GLN A 281 2.96 11.11 12.59
N VAL A 282 3.74 10.16 13.10
CA VAL A 282 5.00 9.72 12.48
C VAL A 282 4.74 9.13 11.09
N ALA A 283 3.69 8.31 10.95
CA ALA A 283 3.28 7.76 9.65
C ALA A 283 2.93 8.87 8.65
N LEU A 284 2.19 9.89 9.09
CA LEU A 284 1.84 11.04 8.26
C LEU A 284 3.08 11.83 7.84
N ALA A 285 3.99 12.11 8.77
CA ALA A 285 5.25 12.80 8.48
C ALA A 285 6.09 12.03 7.46
N ALA A 286 6.28 10.73 7.66
CA ALA A 286 7.00 9.86 6.73
C ALA A 286 6.36 9.86 5.33
N LYS A 287 5.02 9.84 5.24
CA LYS A 287 4.29 9.93 3.97
C LYS A 287 4.57 11.24 3.24
N ILE A 288 4.47 12.37 3.96
CA ILE A 288 4.70 13.71 3.39
C ILE A 288 6.15 13.84 2.91
N THR A 289 7.13 13.42 3.73
CA THR A 289 8.54 13.43 3.36
C THR A 289 8.81 12.59 2.11
N ALA A 290 8.22 11.39 2.01
CA ALA A 290 8.33 10.55 0.82
C ALA A 290 7.77 11.25 -0.42
N ILE A 291 6.55 11.81 -0.35
CA ILE A 291 5.92 12.50 -1.48
C ILE A 291 6.76 13.71 -1.93
N VAL A 292 7.23 14.53 -0.99
CA VAL A 292 8.10 15.68 -1.26
C VAL A 292 9.37 15.23 -1.99
N PHE A 293 10.02 14.18 -1.48
CA PHE A 293 11.22 13.63 -2.09
C PHE A 293 10.97 13.09 -3.52
N ALA A 294 9.85 12.41 -3.74
CA ALA A 294 9.45 11.93 -5.06
C ALA A 294 9.21 13.06 -6.06
N VAL A 295 8.48 14.10 -5.66
CA VAL A 295 8.14 15.22 -6.54
C VAL A 295 9.40 16.00 -6.91
N PHE A 296 10.20 16.43 -5.94
CA PHE A 296 11.40 17.22 -6.22
C PHE A 296 12.47 16.41 -6.96
N GLY A 297 12.72 15.17 -6.55
CA GLY A 297 13.66 14.28 -7.24
C GLY A 297 13.23 13.99 -8.68
N TYR A 298 11.94 13.76 -8.93
CA TYR A 298 11.44 13.59 -10.30
C TYR A 298 11.56 14.87 -11.13
N LEU A 299 11.23 16.04 -10.57
CA LEU A 299 11.40 17.32 -11.26
C LEU A 299 12.87 17.56 -11.64
N ALA A 300 13.81 17.18 -10.78
CA ALA A 300 15.24 17.22 -11.10
C ALA A 300 15.58 16.30 -12.28
N SER A 301 15.01 15.08 -12.33
CA SER A 301 15.24 14.11 -13.41
C SER A 301 14.71 14.56 -14.78
N ARG A 302 13.79 15.54 -14.84
CA ARG A 302 13.26 16.09 -16.10
C ARG A 302 14.29 16.91 -16.87
N ARG A 303 15.33 17.36 -16.17
CA ARG A 303 16.47 18.04 -16.76
C ARG A 303 17.71 17.16 -16.66
N THR A 304 18.70 17.43 -17.49
CA THR A 304 19.89 16.58 -17.59
C THR A 304 20.83 16.83 -16.43
N VAL A 305 20.96 15.85 -15.53
CA VAL A 305 21.87 15.94 -14.39
C VAL A 305 23.32 15.91 -14.87
N GLN A 306 24.18 16.72 -14.25
CA GLN A 306 25.61 16.77 -14.56
C GLN A 306 26.30 15.48 -14.10
N TRP A 307 27.20 14.96 -14.94
CA TRP A 307 28.01 13.81 -14.55
C TRP A 307 29.02 14.22 -13.48
N HIS A 308 29.09 13.46 -12.40
CA HIS A 308 29.92 13.75 -11.23
C HIS A 308 30.71 12.52 -10.82
N ASP A 309 32.03 12.62 -10.92
CA ASP A 309 32.93 11.61 -10.39
C ASP A 309 33.10 11.82 -8.88
N VAL A 310 33.02 10.75 -8.09
CA VAL A 310 33.33 10.82 -6.67
C VAL A 310 34.84 10.97 -6.53
N ASP A 311 35.27 12.03 -5.85
CA ASP A 311 36.67 12.29 -5.57
C ASP A 311 37.09 11.41 -4.38
N PRO A 312 37.91 10.37 -4.57
CA PRO A 312 38.29 9.44 -3.49
C PRO A 312 39.11 10.13 -2.39
N THR A 313 39.60 11.35 -2.65
CA THR A 313 40.39 12.13 -1.68
C THR A 313 39.53 12.99 -0.75
N LYS A 314 38.21 13.10 -1.00
CA LYS A 314 37.29 13.93 -0.21
C LYS A 314 36.08 13.13 0.24
N ALA A 315 35.90 12.99 1.55
CA ALA A 315 34.69 12.41 2.11
C ALA A 315 33.50 13.35 1.88
N GLU A 316 32.46 12.89 1.20
CA GLU A 316 31.20 13.64 1.05
C GLU A 316 30.40 13.59 2.37
N SER A 317 29.87 14.74 2.79
CA SER A 317 28.97 14.77 3.94
C SER A 317 27.60 14.18 3.61
N VAL A 318 26.92 13.61 4.62
CA VAL A 318 25.56 13.07 4.48
C VAL A 318 24.58 14.14 3.97
N VAL A 319 24.75 15.39 4.40
CA VAL A 319 23.94 16.53 3.96
C VAL A 319 24.16 16.82 2.47
N THR A 320 25.41 16.80 2.00
CA THR A 320 25.74 16.99 0.59
C THR A 320 25.11 15.90 -0.27
N ARG A 321 25.15 14.64 0.19
CA ARG A 321 24.52 13.50 -0.49
C ARG A 321 23.00 13.62 -0.55
N ALA A 322 22.36 14.02 0.55
CA ALA A 322 20.93 14.28 0.59
C ALA A 322 20.52 15.44 -0.33
N MET A 323 21.26 16.54 -0.30
CA MET A 323 21.03 17.69 -1.19
C MET A 323 21.18 17.29 -2.65
N ARG A 324 22.20 16.50 -3.01
CA ARG A 324 22.40 15.99 -4.36
C ARG A 324 21.27 15.06 -4.82
N SER A 325 20.63 14.35 -3.91
CA SER A 325 19.50 13.46 -4.20
C SER A 325 18.22 14.23 -4.54
N VAL A 326 18.06 15.47 -4.04
CA VAL A 326 16.85 16.28 -4.28
C VAL A 326 17.11 17.41 -5.28
N LEU A 327 18.28 18.02 -5.22
CA LEU A 327 18.72 19.19 -5.97
C LEU A 327 20.13 18.97 -6.55
N PRO A 328 20.29 18.06 -7.52
CA PRO A 328 21.57 17.89 -8.20
C PRO A 328 21.97 19.13 -9.00
N LYS A 329 23.21 19.17 -9.49
CA LYS A 329 23.63 20.13 -10.53
C LYS A 329 23.08 19.69 -11.87
N VAL A 330 22.43 20.60 -12.60
CA VAL A 330 21.63 20.24 -13.76
C VAL A 330 21.90 21.19 -14.93
N PHE A 331 22.03 20.64 -16.13
CA PHE A 331 21.98 21.40 -17.38
C PHE A 331 20.53 21.73 -17.77
N ARG A 332 20.33 22.83 -18.51
CA ARG A 332 18.99 23.27 -18.96
C ARG A 332 18.34 22.34 -20.01
N HIS A 333 19.01 21.29 -20.47
CA HIS A 333 18.51 20.36 -21.46
C HIS A 333 17.54 19.33 -20.85
N GLN A 334 16.47 19.00 -21.56
CA GLN A 334 15.50 18.00 -21.13
C GLN A 334 16.10 16.58 -21.14
N SER A 335 15.71 15.78 -20.15
CA SER A 335 16.04 14.36 -20.06
C SER A 335 14.74 13.54 -19.97
N HIS A 336 14.69 12.45 -20.73
CA HIS A 336 13.57 11.49 -20.75
C HIS A 336 14.00 10.14 -20.18
N ALA A 337 14.94 10.14 -19.23
CA ALA A 337 15.53 8.92 -18.70
C ALA A 337 14.55 8.07 -17.89
N LEU A 338 13.68 8.69 -17.09
CA LEU A 338 12.76 8.01 -16.19
C LEU A 338 11.35 8.61 -16.29
N ARG A 339 10.35 7.75 -16.19
CA ARG A 339 8.96 8.12 -15.93
C ARG A 339 8.71 8.23 -14.42
N PHE A 340 7.67 8.96 -14.03
CA PHE A 340 7.39 9.23 -12.60
C PHE A 340 7.13 7.95 -11.79
N ASP A 341 6.36 7.02 -12.35
CA ASP A 341 6.10 5.71 -11.76
C ASP A 341 7.40 4.94 -11.52
N MET A 342 8.28 4.87 -12.53
CA MET A 342 9.58 4.20 -12.42
C MET A 342 10.49 4.84 -11.38
N PHE A 343 10.49 6.17 -11.29
CA PHE A 343 11.23 6.91 -10.28
C PHE A 343 10.79 6.51 -8.87
N CYS A 344 9.47 6.51 -8.61
CA CYS A 344 8.93 6.21 -7.29
C CYS A 344 9.19 4.75 -6.88
N TYR A 345 8.90 3.79 -7.77
CA TYR A 345 9.04 2.36 -7.45
C TYR A 345 10.49 1.89 -7.33
N ASN A 346 11.43 2.51 -8.04
CA ASN A 346 12.83 2.16 -7.90
C ASN A 346 13.53 2.95 -6.78
N SER A 347 13.09 4.16 -6.41
CA SER A 347 13.75 4.94 -5.35
C SER A 347 13.64 4.27 -3.98
N ASP A 348 14.78 3.94 -3.35
CA ASP A 348 14.82 3.24 -2.05
C ASP A 348 14.20 4.08 -0.95
N LEU A 349 14.63 5.35 -0.83
CA LEU A 349 14.12 6.24 0.20
C LEU A 349 12.60 6.40 0.10
N PHE A 350 12.08 6.52 -1.12
CA PHE A 350 10.63 6.63 -1.32
C PHE A 350 9.91 5.35 -0.90
N VAL A 351 10.32 4.19 -1.44
CA VAL A 351 9.63 2.93 -1.18
C VAL A 351 9.68 2.56 0.31
N PHE A 352 10.83 2.69 0.97
CA PHE A 352 10.95 2.34 2.38
C PHE A 352 10.21 3.32 3.30
N LEU A 353 10.31 4.64 3.08
CA LEU A 353 9.55 5.60 3.89
C LEU A 353 8.04 5.45 3.70
N TYR A 354 7.59 5.26 2.46
CA TYR A 354 6.17 5.10 2.17
C TYR A 354 5.64 3.77 2.71
N ALA A 355 6.38 2.67 2.54
CA ALA A 355 6.00 1.38 3.12
C ALA A 355 5.98 1.42 4.66
N ALA A 356 6.95 2.08 5.30
CA ALA A 356 6.95 2.27 6.75
C ALA A 356 5.74 3.09 7.22
N SER A 357 5.41 4.17 6.51
CA SER A 357 4.19 4.95 6.76
C SER A 357 2.93 4.07 6.69
N VAL A 358 2.82 3.24 5.65
CA VAL A 358 1.69 2.33 5.45
C VAL A 358 1.60 1.30 6.58
N LEU A 359 2.72 0.67 6.97
CA LEU A 359 2.75 -0.33 8.04
C LEU A 359 2.34 0.26 9.40
N ILE A 360 2.73 1.50 9.68
CA ILE A 360 2.35 2.18 10.93
C ILE A 360 0.87 2.60 10.93
N ASP A 361 0.33 3.05 9.79
CA ASP A 361 -1.08 3.47 9.66
C ASP A 361 -2.05 2.32 9.33
N ILE A 362 -1.55 1.08 9.16
CA ILE A 362 -2.37 -0.06 8.75
C ILE A 362 -3.57 -0.34 9.67
N PRO A 363 -3.50 -0.18 11.02
CA PRO A 363 -4.65 -0.51 11.86
C PRO A 363 -5.86 0.40 11.58
N ASN A 364 -5.62 1.71 11.45
CA ASN A 364 -6.67 2.69 11.10
C ASN A 364 -7.19 2.46 9.68
N CYS A 365 -6.30 2.13 8.75
CA CYS A 365 -6.65 1.80 7.37
C CYS A 365 -7.58 0.57 7.28
N LEU A 366 -7.23 -0.54 7.94
CA LEU A 366 -8.04 -1.76 7.94
C LEU A 366 -9.40 -1.54 8.62
N LEU A 367 -9.42 -0.78 9.72
CA LEU A 367 -10.65 -0.37 10.40
C LEU A 367 -11.60 0.35 9.46
N TYR A 368 -11.09 1.33 8.71
CA TYR A 368 -11.90 2.06 7.74
C TYR A 368 -12.40 1.14 6.62
N MET A 369 -11.48 0.46 5.93
CA MET A 369 -11.80 -0.35 4.75
C MET A 369 -12.85 -1.42 5.06
N ARG A 370 -12.70 -2.13 6.18
CA ARG A 370 -13.63 -3.18 6.59
C ARG A 370 -15.05 -2.65 6.75
N ASN A 371 -15.23 -1.59 7.52
CA ASN A 371 -16.56 -1.07 7.83
C ASN A 371 -17.23 -0.47 6.60
N VAL A 372 -16.49 0.24 5.75
CA VAL A 372 -17.05 0.78 4.51
C VAL A 372 -17.44 -0.36 3.55
N ASN A 373 -16.61 -1.40 3.46
CA ASN A 373 -16.90 -2.58 2.64
C ASN A 373 -18.17 -3.32 3.10
N LEU A 374 -18.40 -3.47 4.41
CA LEU A 374 -19.59 -4.14 4.96
C LEU A 374 -20.91 -3.53 4.45
N TYR A 375 -20.98 -2.22 4.30
CA TYR A 375 -22.17 -1.53 3.80
C TYR A 375 -22.17 -1.41 2.26
N THR A 376 -21.00 -1.17 1.65
CA THR A 376 -20.86 -0.98 0.20
C THR A 376 -21.05 -2.29 -0.57
N MET A 377 -20.79 -3.46 0.03
CA MET A 377 -21.02 -4.76 -0.61
C MET A 377 -22.50 -4.97 -0.99
N TYR A 378 -23.43 -4.44 -0.19
CA TYR A 378 -24.87 -4.53 -0.46
C TYR A 378 -25.40 -3.39 -1.33
N ALA A 379 -24.76 -2.22 -1.27
CA ALA A 379 -25.13 -1.04 -2.05
C ALA A 379 -23.86 -0.37 -2.63
N PRO A 380 -23.30 -0.90 -3.74
CA PRO A 380 -22.04 -0.42 -4.27
C PRO A 380 -22.17 0.98 -4.84
N GLN A 381 -21.30 1.88 -4.39
CA GLN A 381 -21.18 3.23 -4.92
C GLN A 381 -19.78 3.45 -5.47
N PHE A 382 -19.69 4.13 -6.61
CA PHE A 382 -18.43 4.32 -7.34
C PHE A 382 -17.35 5.01 -6.50
N LEU A 383 -17.70 6.10 -5.81
CA LEU A 383 -16.72 6.90 -5.07
C LEU A 383 -16.12 6.13 -3.88
N TYR A 384 -16.95 5.41 -3.11
CA TYR A 384 -16.46 4.59 -2.01
C TYR A 384 -15.65 3.39 -2.50
N SER A 385 -16.03 2.81 -3.64
CA SER A 385 -15.25 1.74 -4.27
C SER A 385 -13.86 2.24 -4.68
N LEU A 386 -13.78 3.42 -5.32
CA LEU A 386 -12.51 4.06 -5.68
C LEU A 386 -11.63 4.34 -4.45
N GLN A 387 -12.23 4.79 -3.36
CA GLN A 387 -11.54 5.04 -2.10
C GLN A 387 -10.99 3.74 -1.49
N LEU A 388 -11.78 2.66 -1.48
CA LEU A 388 -11.35 1.33 -1.04
C LEU A 388 -10.20 0.78 -1.89
N PHE A 389 -10.26 0.97 -3.22
CA PHE A 389 -9.16 0.62 -4.11
C PHE A 389 -7.90 1.42 -3.78
N SER A 390 -8.00 2.74 -3.60
CA SER A 390 -6.87 3.60 -3.20
C SER A 390 -6.22 3.11 -1.89
N LEU A 391 -7.01 2.83 -0.85
CA LEU A 391 -6.49 2.31 0.42
C LEU A 391 -5.83 0.93 0.27
N SER A 392 -6.41 0.05 -0.54
CA SER A 392 -5.86 -1.28 -0.79
C SER A 392 -4.54 -1.23 -1.57
N THR A 393 -4.38 -0.26 -2.48
CA THR A 393 -3.11 -0.06 -3.21
C THR A 393 -1.95 0.36 -2.29
N ARG A 394 -2.18 0.79 -1.05
CA ARG A 394 -1.10 1.08 -0.10
C ARG A 394 -0.19 -0.11 0.15
N LEU A 395 -0.76 -1.33 0.18
CA LEU A 395 -0.01 -2.57 0.40
C LEU A 395 0.96 -2.91 -0.75
N LEU A 396 0.77 -2.31 -1.91
CA LEU A 396 1.69 -2.45 -3.04
C LEU A 396 3.09 -1.94 -2.69
N TRP A 397 3.18 -0.86 -1.93
CA TRP A 397 4.46 -0.32 -1.46
C TRP A 397 5.18 -1.27 -0.52
N VAL A 398 4.42 -2.02 0.29
CA VAL A 398 4.97 -3.08 1.14
C VAL A 398 5.55 -4.20 0.28
N ASN A 399 4.87 -4.63 -0.79
CA ASN A 399 5.42 -5.62 -1.74
C ASN A 399 6.72 -5.12 -2.40
N CYS A 400 6.75 -3.86 -2.84
CA CYS A 400 7.98 -3.25 -3.38
C CYS A 400 9.11 -3.24 -2.35
N ALA A 401 8.81 -2.91 -1.09
CA ALA A 401 9.77 -2.91 0.01
C ALA A 401 10.28 -4.32 0.34
N ILE A 402 9.41 -5.33 0.33
CA ILE A 402 9.79 -6.75 0.51
C ILE A 402 10.79 -7.15 -0.56
N LEU A 403 10.48 -6.89 -1.84
CA LEU A 403 11.33 -7.30 -2.96
C LEU A 403 12.69 -6.59 -2.93
N LYS A 404 12.75 -5.30 -2.58
CA LYS A 404 14.01 -4.57 -2.31
C LYS A 404 14.77 -5.14 -1.11
N GLY A 405 14.07 -5.42 -0.01
CA GLY A 405 14.63 -6.03 1.19
C GLY A 405 15.26 -7.39 0.90
N CYS A 406 14.64 -8.21 0.06
CA CYS A 406 15.19 -9.48 -0.39
C CYS A 406 16.52 -9.30 -1.14
N LYS A 407 16.64 -8.29 -2.01
CA LYS A 407 17.91 -7.99 -2.70
C LYS A 407 19.00 -7.57 -1.72
N ILE A 408 18.69 -6.68 -0.78
CA ILE A 408 19.63 -6.23 0.26
C ILE A 408 20.08 -7.42 1.11
N LEU A 409 19.13 -8.22 1.60
CA LEU A 409 19.43 -9.40 2.42
C LEU A 409 20.29 -10.40 1.64
N TRP A 410 19.97 -10.68 0.38
CA TRP A 410 20.75 -11.59 -0.45
C TRP A 410 22.18 -11.08 -0.69
N ASN A 411 22.36 -9.77 -0.84
CA ASN A 411 23.69 -9.17 -0.95
C ASN A 411 24.49 -9.30 0.36
N LEU A 412 23.84 -9.07 1.51
CA LEU A 412 24.48 -9.20 2.83
C LEU A 412 24.92 -10.64 3.15
N LEU A 413 24.24 -11.65 2.59
CA LEU A 413 24.65 -13.05 2.71
C LEU A 413 25.95 -13.37 1.94
N GLY A 414 26.49 -12.43 1.14
CA GLY A 414 27.84 -12.47 0.61
C GLY A 414 28.16 -13.58 -0.39
N VAL A 415 27.14 -14.24 -0.96
CA VAL A 415 27.34 -15.41 -1.83
C VAL A 415 27.88 -15.03 -3.22
N ALA A 416 27.60 -13.81 -3.70
CA ALA A 416 28.01 -13.37 -5.03
C ALA A 416 29.31 -12.57 -4.98
N THR A 417 30.35 -13.05 -5.68
CA THR A 417 31.64 -12.36 -5.80
C THR A 417 31.73 -11.45 -7.01
N PHE A 418 31.00 -11.75 -8.08
CA PHE A 418 30.97 -10.96 -9.29
C PHE A 418 29.54 -10.58 -9.69
N ASN A 419 29.44 -9.48 -10.43
CA ASN A 419 28.19 -9.05 -11.04
C ASN A 419 27.62 -10.18 -11.92
N GLY A 420 26.31 -10.44 -11.87
CA GLY A 420 25.65 -11.43 -12.75
C GLY A 420 25.77 -12.91 -12.37
N GLU A 421 26.45 -13.27 -11.28
CA GLU A 421 26.58 -14.69 -10.86
C GLU A 421 25.35 -15.22 -10.12
N SER A 422 24.61 -14.36 -9.42
CA SER A 422 23.47 -14.79 -8.60
C SER A 422 22.17 -14.89 -9.39
N ALA A 423 21.69 -16.12 -9.62
CA ALA A 423 20.35 -16.36 -10.16
C ALA A 423 19.22 -15.82 -9.25
N VAL A 424 19.43 -15.86 -7.93
CA VAL A 424 18.47 -15.37 -6.92
C VAL A 424 18.32 -13.85 -7.00
N MET A 425 19.43 -13.12 -7.19
CA MET A 425 19.39 -11.67 -7.33
C MET A 425 18.63 -11.25 -8.59
N ARG A 426 18.77 -12.03 -9.68
CA ARG A 426 17.98 -11.84 -10.90
C ARG A 426 16.49 -12.04 -10.64
N PHE A 427 16.11 -13.07 -9.87
CA PHE A 427 14.72 -13.42 -9.57
C PHE A 427 13.93 -12.32 -8.85
N PHE A 428 14.60 -11.53 -8.01
CA PHE A 428 13.98 -10.39 -7.32
C PHE A 428 13.95 -9.12 -8.20
N ASN A 429 13.49 -9.23 -9.44
CA ASN A 429 13.22 -8.08 -10.30
C ASN A 429 11.96 -8.34 -11.15
N TRP A 430 11.36 -7.27 -11.62
CA TRP A 430 10.23 -7.28 -12.54
C TRP A 430 10.61 -6.63 -13.86
N SER A 431 10.14 -7.24 -14.96
CA SER A 431 10.43 -6.76 -16.31
C SER A 431 9.84 -5.37 -16.54
N SER A 432 8.60 -5.15 -16.08
CA SER A 432 7.85 -3.91 -16.33
C SER A 432 6.90 -3.55 -15.19
N VAL A 433 6.50 -2.27 -15.15
CA VAL A 433 5.48 -1.73 -14.23
C VAL A 433 4.15 -2.48 -14.36
N LYS A 434 3.88 -3.12 -15.51
CA LYS A 434 2.66 -3.93 -15.72
C LYS A 434 2.54 -5.08 -14.72
N THR A 435 3.64 -5.81 -14.48
CA THR A 435 3.68 -6.94 -13.55
C THR A 435 3.35 -6.46 -12.14
N LEU A 436 3.87 -5.30 -11.77
CA LEU A 436 3.57 -4.62 -10.52
C LEU A 436 2.07 -4.29 -10.41
N TYR A 437 1.45 -3.71 -11.43
CA TYR A 437 0.01 -3.41 -11.40
C TYR A 437 -0.86 -4.66 -11.35
N PHE A 438 -0.48 -5.74 -12.05
CA PHE A 438 -1.20 -7.01 -11.96
C PHE A 438 -1.11 -7.60 -10.54
N SER A 439 0.02 -7.45 -9.86
CA SER A 439 0.17 -7.89 -8.45
C SER A 439 -0.75 -7.14 -7.48
N ALA A 440 -1.18 -5.92 -7.84
CA ALA A 440 -2.08 -5.12 -7.01
C ALA A 440 -3.52 -5.65 -6.99
N ILE A 441 -3.94 -6.40 -8.02
CA ILE A 441 -5.31 -6.95 -8.11
C ILE A 441 -5.61 -7.85 -6.92
N LEU A 442 -4.66 -8.69 -6.51
CA LEU A 442 -4.81 -9.57 -5.35
C LEU A 442 -4.96 -8.79 -4.04
N LEU A 443 -4.35 -7.61 -3.95
CA LEU A 443 -4.42 -6.76 -2.76
C LEU A 443 -5.82 -6.16 -2.53
N PHE A 444 -6.65 -6.06 -3.57
CA PHE A 444 -8.04 -5.63 -3.44
C PHE A 444 -8.91 -6.63 -2.67
N TYR A 445 -8.47 -7.88 -2.57
CA TYR A 445 -9.15 -8.93 -1.81
C TYR A 445 -8.74 -9.00 -0.34
N VAL A 446 -7.89 -8.08 0.15
CA VAL A 446 -7.50 -8.06 1.57
C VAL A 446 -8.71 -7.84 2.51
N PRO A 447 -9.62 -6.87 2.27
CA PRO A 447 -10.81 -6.72 3.12
C PRO A 447 -11.72 -7.97 3.17
N PRO A 448 -12.13 -8.59 2.05
CA PRO A 448 -12.93 -9.82 2.11
C PRO A 448 -12.15 -11.00 2.70
N PHE A 449 -10.83 -11.05 2.54
CA PHE A 449 -10.00 -12.07 3.18
C PHE A 449 -10.02 -11.96 4.72
N ILE A 450 -10.05 -10.75 5.27
CA ILE A 450 -10.20 -10.53 6.72
C ILE A 450 -11.56 -11.05 7.21
N GLU A 451 -12.64 -10.81 6.47
CA GLU A 451 -13.95 -11.36 6.82
C GLU A 451 -13.99 -12.88 6.70
N TYR A 452 -13.33 -13.46 5.69
CA TYR A 452 -13.22 -14.91 5.55
C TYR A 452 -12.47 -15.54 6.74
N ASN A 453 -11.33 -14.96 7.14
CA ASN A 453 -10.57 -15.44 8.31
C ASN A 453 -11.39 -15.40 9.60
N ASN A 454 -12.30 -14.44 9.72
CA ASN A 454 -13.09 -14.20 10.92
C ASN A 454 -14.56 -14.53 10.69
N SER A 455 -14.85 -15.49 9.82
CA SER A 455 -16.22 -15.81 9.40
C SER A 455 -17.00 -16.58 10.46
N VAL A 456 -16.31 -17.42 11.24
CA VAL A 456 -16.91 -18.24 12.31
C VAL A 456 -16.88 -17.48 13.63
N THR A 457 -18.00 -16.85 13.99
CA THR A 457 -18.10 -16.01 15.19
C THR A 457 -19.37 -16.24 15.99
N ILE A 458 -19.27 -16.06 17.30
CA ILE A 458 -20.40 -16.07 18.24
C ILE A 458 -20.24 -14.94 19.24
N ASP A 459 -21.31 -14.18 19.48
CA ASP A 459 -21.33 -13.10 20.46
C ASP A 459 -21.98 -13.59 21.78
N VAL A 460 -21.23 -13.50 22.87
CA VAL A 460 -21.75 -13.71 24.24
C VAL A 460 -22.10 -12.36 24.84
N ARG A 461 -23.38 -12.13 25.14
CA ARG A 461 -23.89 -10.86 25.67
C ARG A 461 -23.87 -10.85 27.20
N ASN A 462 -23.60 -9.69 27.80
CA ASN A 462 -23.65 -9.53 29.25
C ASN A 462 -25.03 -9.85 29.86
N SER A 463 -26.09 -9.65 29.07
CA SER A 463 -27.47 -9.96 29.48
C SER A 463 -27.74 -11.46 29.62
N ALA A 464 -26.95 -12.32 28.97
CA ALA A 464 -27.10 -13.77 29.03
C ALA A 464 -26.17 -14.39 30.09
N GLN A 465 -24.92 -13.95 30.14
CA GLN A 465 -23.92 -14.35 31.11
C GLN A 465 -23.04 -13.14 31.42
N ARG A 466 -22.63 -12.96 32.69
CA ARG A 466 -21.66 -11.91 33.04
C ARG A 466 -20.37 -12.12 32.26
N ILE A 467 -19.98 -11.12 31.48
CA ILE A 467 -18.76 -11.16 30.64
C ILE A 467 -17.53 -10.58 31.35
N ASP A 468 -17.71 -10.00 32.54
CA ASP A 468 -16.62 -9.56 33.41
C ASP A 468 -15.77 -10.77 33.83
N GLY A 469 -14.50 -10.78 33.39
CA GLY A 469 -13.56 -11.90 33.63
C GLY A 469 -13.04 -12.54 32.33
N ILE A 470 -13.68 -12.30 31.19
CA ILE A 470 -13.19 -12.77 29.90
C ILE A 470 -12.07 -11.83 29.42
N CYS A 471 -10.82 -12.34 29.41
CA CYS A 471 -9.67 -11.60 28.92
C CYS A 471 -9.56 -11.72 27.39
N ILE A 472 -9.30 -10.60 26.71
CA ILE A 472 -9.02 -10.56 25.29
C ILE A 472 -7.58 -10.14 25.09
N ASN A 473 -6.78 -11.04 24.54
CA ASN A 473 -5.41 -10.75 24.15
C ASN A 473 -5.36 -10.00 22.82
N VAL A 474 -4.41 -9.08 22.70
CA VAL A 474 -4.19 -8.31 21.46
C VAL A 474 -3.94 -9.23 20.26
N PHE A 475 -3.18 -10.32 20.43
CA PHE A 475 -2.84 -11.25 19.35
C PHE A 475 -4.02 -12.08 18.85
N ASP A 476 -4.96 -12.40 19.73
CA ASP A 476 -6.22 -13.09 19.39
C ASP A 476 -7.28 -12.13 18.84
N GLY A 477 -6.99 -10.83 18.93
CA GLY A 477 -7.82 -9.74 18.47
C GLY A 477 -8.14 -9.81 16.96
N PHE A 478 -9.31 -9.28 16.59
CA PHE A 478 -9.88 -9.35 15.24
C PHE A 478 -8.87 -9.07 14.09
N TYR A 479 -7.98 -8.08 14.23
CA TYR A 479 -7.01 -7.73 13.18
C TYR A 479 -5.67 -8.46 13.32
N MET A 480 -5.16 -8.66 14.53
CA MET A 480 -3.85 -9.27 14.74
C MET A 480 -3.82 -10.75 14.39
N ARG A 481 -4.92 -11.47 14.63
CA ARG A 481 -5.04 -12.89 14.25
C ARG A 481 -4.93 -13.11 12.73
N VAL A 482 -5.25 -12.10 11.93
CA VAL A 482 -5.17 -12.14 10.45
C VAL A 482 -3.81 -11.64 9.94
N ALA A 483 -3.05 -10.92 10.76
CA ALA A 483 -1.83 -10.24 10.33
C ALA A 483 -0.80 -11.21 9.73
N SER A 484 -0.57 -12.36 10.38
CA SER A 484 0.33 -13.41 9.88
C SER A 484 -0.10 -13.98 8.52
N SER A 485 -1.40 -14.17 8.34
CA SER A 485 -1.99 -14.66 7.09
C SER A 485 -1.85 -13.62 5.97
N ILE A 486 -2.05 -12.33 6.27
CA ILE A 486 -1.82 -11.24 5.31
C ILE A 486 -0.34 -11.17 4.95
N THR A 487 0.58 -11.22 5.92
CA THR A 487 2.03 -11.21 5.67
C THR A 487 2.44 -12.35 4.75
N THR A 488 1.94 -13.56 5.02
CA THR A 488 2.18 -14.73 4.17
C THR A 488 1.63 -14.51 2.77
N GLY A 489 0.41 -13.96 2.65
CA GLY A 489 -0.20 -13.61 1.36
C GLY A 489 0.59 -12.56 0.57
N LEU A 490 1.16 -11.54 1.23
CA LEU A 490 2.00 -10.53 0.59
C LEU A 490 3.29 -11.16 0.03
N ILE A 491 3.97 -12.00 0.83
CA ILE A 491 5.18 -12.72 0.39
C ILE A 491 4.85 -13.65 -0.78
N ALA A 492 3.79 -14.45 -0.66
CA ALA A 492 3.34 -15.35 -1.72
C ALA A 492 3.00 -14.58 -3.01
N ASN A 493 2.30 -13.45 -2.91
CA ASN A 493 1.97 -12.59 -4.05
C ASN A 493 3.24 -12.12 -4.77
N VAL A 494 4.25 -11.65 -4.02
CA VAL A 494 5.54 -11.23 -4.60
C VAL A 494 6.21 -12.40 -5.32
N LEU A 495 6.35 -13.55 -4.67
CA LEU A 495 7.05 -14.73 -5.22
C LEU A 495 6.35 -15.32 -6.45
N ILE A 496 5.02 -15.41 -6.43
CA ILE A 496 4.23 -15.92 -7.56
C ILE A 496 4.36 -14.95 -8.74
N MET A 497 4.24 -13.65 -8.49
CA MET A 497 4.32 -12.65 -9.55
C MET A 497 5.72 -12.51 -10.15
N THR A 498 6.79 -12.60 -9.34
CA THR A 498 8.16 -12.67 -9.87
C THR A 498 8.38 -13.94 -10.68
N ALA A 499 7.91 -15.10 -10.21
CA ALA A 499 8.02 -16.35 -10.96
C ALA A 499 7.30 -16.27 -12.32
N LEU A 500 6.06 -15.78 -12.35
CA LEU A 500 5.31 -15.59 -13.58
C LEU A 500 6.02 -14.61 -14.54
N ASP A 501 6.56 -13.51 -14.04
CA ASP A 501 7.32 -12.54 -14.85
C ASP A 501 8.54 -13.19 -15.49
N HIS A 502 9.33 -13.94 -14.72
CA HIS A 502 10.53 -14.60 -15.23
C HIS A 502 10.22 -15.73 -16.22
N LEU A 503 9.09 -16.43 -16.06
CA LEU A 503 8.63 -17.46 -16.98
C LEU A 503 8.13 -16.86 -18.30
N ILE A 504 7.29 -15.83 -18.25
CA ILE A 504 6.70 -15.19 -19.43
C ILE A 504 7.77 -14.39 -20.19
N PHE A 505 8.62 -13.65 -19.49
CA PHE A 505 9.64 -12.77 -20.07
C PHE A 505 11.05 -13.38 -20.06
N PHE A 506 11.17 -14.71 -20.13
CA PHE A 506 12.47 -15.39 -20.03
C PHE A 506 13.50 -14.91 -21.08
N LYS A 507 13.06 -14.62 -22.31
CA LYS A 507 13.93 -14.11 -23.40
C LYS A 507 14.47 -12.72 -23.08
N PHE A 508 13.60 -11.83 -22.60
CA PHE A 508 13.98 -10.48 -22.17
C PHE A 508 15.07 -10.57 -21.11
N TRP A 509 14.84 -11.36 -20.06
CA TRP A 509 15.82 -11.52 -19.00
C TRP A 509 17.15 -12.13 -19.48
N ARG A 510 17.14 -13.04 -20.46
CA ARG A 510 18.37 -13.59 -21.05
C ARG A 510 19.18 -12.53 -21.80
N ILE A 511 18.52 -11.62 -22.51
CA ILE A 511 19.17 -10.51 -23.21
C ILE A 511 19.74 -9.52 -22.20
N MET A 512 18.94 -9.14 -21.19
CA MET A 512 19.35 -8.18 -20.15
C MET A 512 20.60 -8.63 -19.38
N THR A 513 20.76 -9.93 -19.13
CA THR A 513 21.96 -10.45 -18.45
C THR A 513 23.25 -10.34 -19.25
N ARG A 514 23.21 -9.94 -20.52
CA ARG A 514 24.39 -9.82 -21.38
C ARG A 514 24.92 -8.39 -21.50
N ASN A 515 24.13 -7.40 -21.10
CA ASN A 515 24.50 -5.98 -21.19
C ASN A 515 25.06 -5.46 -19.85
N SER A 516 26.17 -4.72 -19.87
CA SER A 516 26.82 -4.24 -18.64
C SER A 516 25.93 -3.31 -17.81
N LEU A 517 25.26 -2.34 -18.43
CA LEU A 517 24.36 -1.41 -17.72
C LEU A 517 23.15 -2.13 -17.12
N ALA A 518 22.54 -3.05 -17.86
CA ALA A 518 21.43 -3.86 -17.36
C ALA A 518 21.84 -4.76 -16.19
N ARG A 519 23.06 -5.29 -16.21
CA ARG A 519 23.57 -6.08 -15.08
C ARG A 519 23.79 -5.24 -13.83
N GLN A 520 24.28 -4.00 -13.97
CA GLN A 520 24.36 -3.09 -12.82
C GLN A 520 22.98 -2.87 -12.18
N ALA A 521 21.94 -2.69 -13.00
CA ALA A 521 20.57 -2.56 -12.51
C ALA A 521 20.07 -3.82 -11.80
N ILE A 522 20.23 -4.98 -12.43
CA ILE A 522 19.62 -6.24 -11.97
C ILE A 522 20.35 -6.83 -10.77
N PHE A 523 21.68 -6.85 -10.79
CA PHE A 523 22.47 -7.63 -9.84
C PHE A 523 23.26 -6.78 -8.86
N ASN A 524 23.56 -5.53 -9.21
CA ASN A 524 24.47 -4.68 -8.43
C ASN A 524 23.77 -3.46 -7.82
N SER A 525 22.44 -3.48 -7.77
CA SER A 525 21.64 -2.42 -7.17
C SER A 525 20.32 -2.96 -6.61
N THR A 526 19.67 -2.16 -5.78
CA THR A 526 18.29 -2.38 -5.30
C THR A 526 17.21 -2.02 -6.32
N SER A 527 17.54 -1.69 -7.58
CA SER A 527 16.52 -1.49 -8.61
C SER A 527 15.64 -2.74 -8.74
N ILE A 528 14.33 -2.57 -8.88
CA ILE A 528 13.37 -3.68 -8.94
C ILE A 528 12.59 -3.74 -10.25
N LEU A 529 12.54 -2.64 -11.00
CA LEU A 529 11.90 -2.56 -12.31
C LEU A 529 12.94 -2.23 -13.38
N CYS A 530 12.91 -2.92 -14.52
CA CYS A 530 13.91 -2.77 -15.58
C CYS A 530 13.41 -2.13 -16.89
N ASP A 531 12.16 -1.68 -16.94
CA ASP A 531 11.47 -1.10 -18.12
C ASP A 531 12.21 0.11 -18.75
N TYR A 532 12.95 0.88 -17.94
CA TYR A 532 13.78 1.99 -18.45
C TYR A 532 15.01 1.53 -19.27
N LEU A 533 15.21 0.21 -19.43
CA LEU A 533 16.25 -0.43 -20.23
C LEU A 533 15.68 -1.32 -21.35
N ASP A 534 14.41 -1.13 -21.73
CA ASP A 534 13.75 -1.91 -22.80
C ASP A 534 14.43 -1.80 -24.18
N ASP A 535 15.34 -0.83 -24.37
CA ASP A 535 16.08 -0.62 -25.62
C ASP A 535 17.30 -1.56 -25.78
N VAL A 536 17.56 -2.46 -24.83
CA VAL A 536 18.65 -3.44 -24.95
C VAL A 536 18.30 -4.46 -26.03
N MET A 537 19.13 -4.52 -27.06
CA MET A 537 18.96 -5.44 -28.19
C MET A 537 20.10 -6.47 -28.22
N PRO A 538 19.85 -7.69 -28.71
CA PRO A 538 20.93 -8.62 -28.98
C PRO A 538 21.87 -8.01 -30.04
N ASP A 539 23.17 -8.15 -29.85
CA ASP A 539 24.14 -7.80 -30.87
C ASP A 539 24.12 -8.88 -31.96
N GLU A 540 23.88 -8.51 -33.23
CA GLU A 540 23.88 -9.46 -34.33
C GLU A 540 25.30 -9.90 -34.74
N ALA A 541 26.33 -9.12 -34.38
CA ALA A 541 27.73 -9.37 -34.73
C ALA A 541 28.53 -10.08 -33.61
N ALA A 542 28.06 -10.02 -32.35
CA ALA A 542 28.73 -10.63 -31.20
C ALA A 542 27.75 -11.38 -30.30
N THR A 543 28.24 -12.29 -29.43
CA THR A 543 27.39 -13.00 -28.45
C THR A 543 26.80 -12.13 -27.32
N GLY A 544 26.97 -10.80 -27.40
CA GLY A 544 26.60 -9.81 -26.39
C GLY A 544 25.21 -9.18 -26.59
N ALA A 545 24.91 -8.14 -25.81
CA ALA A 545 23.71 -7.33 -25.97
C ALA A 545 24.05 -5.84 -25.84
N VAL A 546 23.56 -5.02 -26.76
CA VAL A 546 23.94 -3.61 -26.89
C VAL A 546 22.74 -2.72 -26.57
N ILE A 547 23.02 -1.58 -25.92
CA ILE A 547 22.06 -0.48 -25.79
C ILE A 547 22.69 0.82 -26.29
N ILE A 548 21.98 1.52 -27.18
CA ILE A 548 22.38 2.83 -27.69
C ILE A 548 21.66 3.90 -26.87
N VAL A 549 22.41 4.64 -26.06
CA VAL A 549 21.86 5.63 -25.12
C VAL A 549 22.49 7.00 -25.39
N THR A 550 21.69 8.06 -25.31
CA THR A 550 22.23 9.43 -25.36
C THR A 550 22.99 9.76 -24.08
N ALA A 551 24.08 10.52 -24.18
CA ALA A 551 24.86 10.95 -23.02
C ALA A 551 24.00 11.64 -21.95
N ARG A 552 22.95 12.39 -22.36
CA ARG A 552 22.00 13.03 -21.46
C ARG A 552 21.17 12.05 -20.64
N ARG A 553 20.63 10.99 -21.27
CA ARG A 553 19.89 9.93 -20.58
C ARG A 553 20.80 9.16 -19.65
N LEU A 554 21.99 8.77 -20.11
CA LEU A 554 22.94 8.00 -19.31
C LEU A 554 23.40 8.78 -18.06
N SER A 555 23.64 10.10 -18.18
CA SER A 555 23.98 10.94 -17.03
C SER A 555 22.88 10.99 -15.96
N THR A 556 21.63 11.09 -16.41
CA THR A 556 20.48 11.13 -15.50
C THR A 556 20.28 9.78 -14.82
N LEU A 557 20.47 8.67 -15.54
CA LEU A 557 20.44 7.32 -14.97
C LEU A 557 21.58 7.14 -13.94
N HIS A 558 22.80 7.58 -14.25
CA HIS A 558 23.93 7.51 -13.32
C HIS A 558 23.66 8.24 -11.99
N TRP A 559 23.09 9.44 -12.06
CA TRP A 559 22.65 10.15 -10.85
C TRP A 559 21.59 9.35 -10.06
N PHE A 560 20.62 8.78 -10.77
CA PHE A 560 19.58 7.97 -10.11
C PHE A 560 20.17 6.74 -9.41
N PHE A 561 21.06 6.00 -10.07
CA PHE A 561 21.76 4.86 -9.46
C PHE A 561 22.57 5.24 -8.22
N THR A 562 23.27 6.36 -8.26
CA THR A 562 24.17 6.77 -7.16
C THR A 562 23.45 7.45 -5.99
N SER A 563 22.30 8.08 -6.25
CA SER A 563 21.60 8.90 -5.25
C SER A 563 20.29 8.30 -4.74
N HIS A 564 19.61 7.47 -5.54
CA HIS A 564 18.29 6.91 -5.19
C HIS A 564 18.29 5.40 -4.93
N LEU A 565 19.38 4.72 -5.29
CA LEU A 565 19.53 3.27 -5.11
C LEU A 565 20.72 2.97 -4.20
N VAL A 566 20.59 1.89 -3.42
CA VAL A 566 21.71 1.22 -2.79
C VAL A 566 22.36 0.34 -3.84
N CYS A 567 23.64 0.64 -4.07
CA CYS A 567 24.54 -0.09 -4.94
C CYS A 567 25.34 -1.10 -4.12
N PHE A 568 25.69 -2.25 -4.72
CA PHE A 568 26.32 -3.36 -3.97
C PHE A 568 27.84 -3.49 -4.15
N GLY A 569 28.43 -2.82 -5.14
CA GLY A 569 29.88 -2.77 -5.29
C GLY A 569 30.50 -3.99 -5.97
N LEU A 570 29.69 -4.86 -6.60
CA LEU A 570 30.19 -6.10 -7.19
C LEU A 570 31.00 -5.84 -8.47
N PRO A 571 32.21 -6.39 -8.59
CA PRO A 571 33.05 -6.19 -9.76
C PRO A 571 32.55 -6.99 -10.98
N GLU A 572 32.86 -6.48 -12.17
CA GLU A 572 32.58 -7.19 -13.42
C GLU A 572 33.53 -8.37 -13.64
N LYS A 573 32.96 -9.54 -13.99
CA LYS A 573 33.72 -10.76 -14.28
C LYS A 573 34.56 -10.55 -15.53
N GLY A 574 35.87 -10.82 -15.43
CA GLY A 574 36.82 -10.66 -16.55
C GLY A 574 37.45 -9.26 -16.66
N LEU A 575 36.98 -8.26 -15.93
CA LEU A 575 37.57 -6.90 -15.97
C LEU A 575 39.02 -6.88 -15.50
N ARG A 576 39.36 -7.68 -14.47
CA ARG A 576 40.74 -7.84 -13.97
C ARG A 576 41.65 -8.53 -15.00
N ALA A 577 41.16 -9.59 -15.66
CA ALA A 577 41.90 -10.32 -16.68
C ALA A 577 42.08 -9.51 -17.98
N ASN A 578 41.15 -8.61 -18.29
CA ASN A 578 41.23 -7.74 -19.48
C ASN A 578 42.11 -6.50 -19.22
N LYS A 579 42.09 -5.94 -17.99
CA LYS A 579 43.07 -4.93 -17.56
C LYS A 579 44.49 -5.47 -17.60
N SER A 580 44.74 -6.71 -17.15
CA SER A 580 46.07 -7.32 -17.19
C SER A 580 46.54 -7.55 -18.64
N LYS A 581 45.67 -8.05 -19.53
CA LYS A 581 45.99 -8.21 -20.96
C LYS A 581 46.30 -6.88 -21.67
N ALA A 582 45.62 -5.80 -21.33
CA ALA A 582 45.91 -4.46 -21.88
C ALA A 582 47.26 -3.89 -21.39
N ILE A 583 47.74 -4.31 -20.22
CA ILE A 583 49.05 -3.93 -19.66
C ILE A 583 50.18 -4.77 -20.28
N THR A 584 49.94 -6.07 -20.56
CA THR A 584 50.95 -6.95 -21.20
C THR A 584 51.26 -6.54 -22.64
N VAL A 585 50.35 -5.85 -23.34
CA VAL A 585 50.62 -5.29 -24.69
C VAL A 585 51.53 -4.04 -24.63
N LYS A 586 51.79 -3.48 -23.45
CA LYS A 586 52.63 -2.28 -23.25
C LYS A 586 54.00 -2.55 -22.61
N THR A 587 54.44 -3.80 -22.49
CA THR A 587 55.78 -4.10 -22.01
C THR A 587 56.74 -4.27 -23.19
N PRO A 588 57.70 -3.35 -23.44
CA PRO A 588 58.77 -3.61 -24.38
C PRO A 588 59.63 -4.74 -23.82
N GLN A 589 59.81 -5.81 -24.59
CA GLN A 589 60.76 -6.87 -24.30
C GLN A 589 62.17 -6.28 -24.27
N THR A 590 62.71 -6.02 -23.09
CA THR A 590 64.16 -5.89 -22.89
C THR A 590 64.77 -7.27 -22.81
N SER A 591 65.17 -7.79 -23.97
CA SER A 591 66.16 -8.88 -24.06
C SER A 591 67.42 -8.30 -24.71
N PRO A 592 68.60 -8.36 -24.07
CA PRO A 592 69.85 -8.05 -24.76
C PRO A 592 70.31 -9.31 -25.48
N HIS A 593 70.36 -9.26 -26.82
CA HIS A 593 71.44 -9.77 -27.69
C HIS A 593 70.94 -9.89 -29.15
N LYS A 594 71.56 -9.08 -30.03
CA LYS A 594 71.49 -9.12 -31.51
C LYS A 594 72.67 -9.98 -32.04
N PRO A 595 72.78 -10.40 -33.33
CA PRO A 595 72.35 -9.62 -34.51
C PRO A 595 71.80 -10.37 -35.77
N LEU A 596 71.21 -9.53 -36.64
CA LEU A 596 71.17 -9.56 -38.12
C LEU A 596 70.35 -10.63 -38.87
N SER A 597 69.21 -10.21 -39.43
CA SER A 597 69.03 -10.17 -40.90
C SER A 597 67.88 -9.24 -41.30
N SER A 598 68.16 -8.45 -42.32
CA SER A 598 67.34 -7.46 -43.03
C SER A 598 66.07 -8.00 -43.69
N ALA A 599 64.95 -7.27 -43.59
CA ALA A 599 64.08 -6.94 -44.73
C ALA A 599 62.98 -5.92 -44.34
N SER A 600 63.09 -4.76 -44.98
CA SER A 600 62.10 -3.72 -45.29
C SER A 600 60.90 -3.41 -44.40
N ALA A 601 60.98 -2.19 -43.85
CA ALA A 601 59.85 -1.39 -43.42
C ALA A 601 58.92 -1.02 -44.60
N VAL A 602 57.61 -1.12 -44.37
CA VAL A 602 56.61 -0.26 -44.99
C VAL A 602 55.77 0.33 -43.87
N VAL A 603 55.95 1.62 -43.65
CA VAL A 603 55.04 2.49 -42.90
C VAL A 603 53.91 2.89 -43.88
N PRO A 604 52.65 2.82 -43.45
CA PRO A 604 51.72 3.92 -43.71
C PRO A 604 51.12 4.33 -42.36
N GLU A 605 51.54 5.46 -41.79
CA GLU A 605 51.01 6.80 -42.06
C GLU A 605 49.52 6.93 -41.68
N ALA A 606 49.27 7.93 -40.84
CA ALA A 606 48.03 8.16 -40.13
C ALA A 606 46.83 8.33 -41.06
N SER A 607 45.74 7.63 -40.77
CA SER A 607 44.38 8.10 -41.09
C SER A 607 43.63 8.29 -39.78
N ALA A 608 43.60 9.55 -39.35
CA ALA A 608 42.58 10.07 -38.45
C ALA A 608 41.24 10.04 -39.20
N ALA A 609 40.52 8.93 -39.10
CA ALA A 609 39.13 8.83 -39.53
C ALA A 609 38.41 7.87 -38.56
N ALA A 610 37.42 8.43 -37.87
CA ALA A 610 36.40 7.79 -37.04
C ALA A 610 36.33 6.23 -37.08
N SER A 611 36.89 5.57 -36.07
CA SER A 611 36.45 4.22 -35.67
C SER A 611 35.29 4.37 -34.68
N SER A 612 34.06 4.44 -35.21
CA SER A 612 32.83 4.73 -34.44
C SER A 612 32.20 3.51 -33.74
N ASP A 613 32.79 2.33 -33.76
CA ASP A 613 32.17 1.10 -33.24
C ASP A 613 33.01 0.38 -32.17
N ALA A 614 33.41 1.10 -31.11
CA ALA A 614 34.00 0.48 -29.94
C ALA A 614 33.08 0.72 -28.73
N GLY A 615 32.43 -0.35 -28.25
CA GLY A 615 31.43 -0.29 -27.17
C GLY A 615 32.03 0.13 -25.81
N CYS A 616 31.28 0.92 -25.06
CA CYS A 616 31.60 1.27 -23.67
C CYS A 616 31.03 0.24 -22.69
N LEU A 617 31.62 0.14 -21.49
CA LEU A 617 31.16 -0.75 -20.42
C LEU A 617 30.82 0.06 -19.17
N VAL A 618 29.70 -0.25 -18.52
CA VAL A 618 29.33 0.35 -17.24
C VAL A 618 29.69 -0.61 -16.11
N VAL A 619 30.52 -0.14 -15.19
CA VAL A 619 31.07 -0.93 -14.08
C VAL A 619 30.88 -0.24 -12.75
N GLN A 620 30.98 -1.00 -11.67
CA GLN A 620 31.00 -0.47 -10.32
C GLN A 620 32.30 -0.87 -9.62
N ASP A 621 32.83 0.01 -8.77
CA ASP A 621 33.97 -0.29 -7.88
C ASP A 621 33.50 -0.89 -6.54
N GLY A 622 34.46 -1.27 -5.69
CA GLY A 622 34.14 -1.79 -4.35
C GLY A 622 33.50 -0.75 -3.42
N ASP A 623 33.66 0.53 -3.73
CA ASP A 623 33.07 1.66 -3.00
C ASP A 623 31.66 2.03 -3.51
N CYS A 624 31.07 1.16 -4.34
CA CYS A 624 29.71 1.29 -4.87
C CYS A 624 29.49 2.46 -5.86
N ASN A 625 30.56 3.02 -6.42
CA ASN A 625 30.55 4.09 -7.42
C ASN A 625 30.51 3.54 -8.85
N LEU A 626 29.68 4.15 -9.69
CA LEU A 626 29.45 3.70 -11.06
C LEU A 626 30.35 4.46 -12.06
N TYR A 627 31.10 3.72 -12.89
CA TYR A 627 32.01 4.28 -13.89
C TYR A 627 31.63 3.83 -15.30
N LEU A 628 31.91 4.70 -16.27
CA LEU A 628 31.85 4.38 -17.69
C LEU A 628 33.27 4.15 -18.22
N LEU A 629 33.55 2.95 -18.72
CA LEU A 629 34.82 2.58 -19.33
C LEU A 629 34.68 2.60 -20.85
N ASP A 630 35.71 3.11 -21.51
CA ASP A 630 35.86 3.00 -22.97
C ASP A 630 36.37 1.59 -23.37
N HIS A 631 36.46 1.31 -24.67
CA HIS A 631 36.95 0.05 -25.24
C HIS A 631 38.36 -0.37 -24.77
N LYS A 632 39.17 0.58 -24.27
CA LYS A 632 40.49 0.33 -23.66
C LYS A 632 40.42 0.07 -22.15
N TYR A 633 39.23 -0.11 -21.58
CA TYR A 633 38.97 -0.25 -20.14
C TYR A 633 39.45 0.94 -19.28
N THR A 634 39.58 2.11 -19.89
CA THR A 634 39.92 3.37 -19.23
C THR A 634 38.65 4.12 -18.85
N ALA A 635 38.58 4.61 -17.61
CA ALA A 635 37.44 5.40 -17.15
C ALA A 635 37.37 6.73 -17.89
N ILE A 636 36.18 7.06 -18.39
CA ILE A 636 35.90 8.35 -19.03
C ILE A 636 35.73 9.39 -17.92
N THR A 637 36.51 10.47 -17.97
CA THR A 637 36.44 11.54 -16.97
C THR A 637 35.15 12.36 -17.10
N SER A 638 34.66 12.89 -15.98
CA SER A 638 33.48 13.77 -15.91
C SER A 638 33.55 14.95 -16.88
N LEU A 639 34.72 15.58 -17.07
CA LEU A 639 34.88 16.68 -18.03
C LEU A 639 34.63 16.23 -19.47
N ALA A 640 35.24 15.11 -19.88
CA ALA A 640 35.05 14.55 -21.21
C ALA A 640 33.58 14.12 -21.43
N PHE A 641 32.94 13.56 -20.40
CA PHE A 641 31.55 13.16 -20.48
C PHE A 641 30.58 14.35 -20.49
N ASN A 642 30.85 15.41 -19.73
CA ASN A 642 30.04 16.63 -19.74
C ASN A 642 30.06 17.33 -21.12
N ILE A 643 31.17 17.25 -21.86
CA ILE A 643 31.22 17.71 -23.26
C ILE A 643 30.29 16.87 -24.15
N LYS A 644 30.30 15.54 -23.97
CA LYS A 644 29.38 14.61 -24.67
C LYS A 644 27.91 14.90 -24.34
N ILE A 645 27.60 15.27 -23.10
CA ILE A 645 26.25 15.69 -22.66
C ILE A 645 25.78 16.95 -23.41
N LEU A 646 26.63 17.98 -23.50
CA LEU A 646 26.32 19.22 -24.21
C LEU A 646 26.00 18.95 -25.69
N LYS A 647 26.83 18.12 -26.34
CA LYS A 647 26.65 17.69 -27.74
C LYS A 647 25.57 16.63 -27.96
N ASN A 648 25.00 16.08 -26.88
CA ASN A 648 24.02 14.97 -26.91
C ASN A 648 24.47 13.76 -27.73
N THR A 649 25.74 13.38 -27.63
CA THR A 649 26.27 12.24 -28.40
C THR A 649 25.63 10.93 -27.97
N THR A 650 25.41 10.02 -28.91
CA THR A 650 25.03 8.63 -28.63
C THR A 650 26.22 7.84 -28.14
N ILE A 651 25.96 6.90 -27.23
CA ILE A 651 26.95 6.02 -26.62
C ILE A 651 26.40 4.61 -26.71
N THR A 652 27.21 3.72 -27.28
CA THR A 652 26.93 2.30 -27.38
C THR A 652 27.47 1.62 -26.14
N VAL A 653 26.61 1.04 -25.31
CA VAL A 653 26.99 0.29 -24.12
C VAL A 653 26.78 -1.20 -24.38
N GLN A 654 27.83 -1.99 -24.17
CA GLN A 654 27.85 -3.45 -24.35
C GLN A 654 27.62 -4.21 -23.05
#